data_AF-A0A7W7U179-F1
#
_entry.id   AF-A0A7W7U179-F1
#
_cell.length_a   1.000
_cell.length_b   1.000
_cell.length_c   1.000
_cell.angle_alpha   90.00
_cell.angle_beta   90.00
_cell.angle_gamma   90.00
#
_symmetry.space_group_name_H-M   'P 1'
#
loop_
_entity.id
_entity.type
_entity.pdbx_description
1 polymer ?
#
loop_
_entity_poly.entity_id
_entity_poly.type
_entity_poly.pdbx_seq_one_letter_code
_entity_poly.pdbx_strand_id
1 'polypeptide(L)'
;MNSTTAPTPSFRSLKDDDLTTPGRHVLGRVDFTHEPFPPTLEAGHPAVGVQAAQSVEEGFAEVWTSDRPVETGRSGELSYAVDGEFLFCTARIPESDDYVDATEAVYTEAVELTRSLGYPQLYRIWHYISRINEENASGLEVYREFCVGRARALERYGMADSMPAATVIGVHGGGIVLYLLACREGTQVNIDNPRQVPPYHYPNRYGPKAPNFARATYLAQDGGGEQLYVSGTAGILGHRTMHADDVEAQCRLALDNIAHVIGGRNLSVHGIGPGCTLDDLRGVKVYVRHRSDIARVEEICREALSPAADIVFLNADVCRADLLVELEGIVVREQVSPARTVPAWEHLPAAQQPQWRDHPAYGRVRATLAAAPPVVRPGEIRELRDRLAEVAAGRAHILQMGDCAESFYEGTPHHTGTKIAHLDALADRLGEHTRLPVLRIGRLGGQYAKPRSQPTETVDGTELPVFRGHMVNAEGRSAEARRHDPVRMLWAYHFSDEIQQALRAHRAATSLRSLNPGPWSSHDALVMDYTAALVRIDETTGEPFLGSTHFPWIGERTGGPADAHVTLLSGVVNPIACKIGPRATPESVLELCRALDPHREPGRLTLISRMGREAVGTALPPLVRAVGEAGHPVVWLCDPMHGNTVKLPTGTKVRRLDDLVAETLACRDVLRAHGQHFGGLHLETAAEDVTECLGGPVRDASDVERHYTTLCDPRLNPEQAAELVDRVFGEDLALDGLIGLS
;
A
#
# COMPACT_ATOMS: atom_id res chain seq x y z
N MET A 1 -4.55 24.93 -0.98
CA MET A 1 -5.30 24.78 -2.24
C MET A 1 -6.15 23.54 -2.04
N ASN A 2 -7.48 23.66 -2.08
CA ASN A 2 -8.35 22.48 -1.97
C ASN A 2 -8.10 21.61 -3.21
N SER A 3 -7.72 20.35 -2.99
CA SER A 3 -7.46 19.38 -4.04
C SER A 3 -8.77 19.06 -4.75
N THR A 4 -8.85 19.29 -6.06
CA THR A 4 -10.01 18.99 -6.90
C THR A 4 -10.04 17.50 -7.23
N THR A 5 -10.65 16.69 -6.37
CA THR A 5 -10.81 15.24 -6.63
C THR A 5 -12.03 14.98 -7.50
N ALA A 6 -11.89 14.14 -8.54
CA ALA A 6 -13.05 13.71 -9.31
C ALA A 6 -13.98 12.82 -8.47
N PRO A 7 -15.32 12.87 -8.70
CA PRO A 7 -16.28 12.15 -7.87
C PRO A 7 -16.02 10.64 -7.91
N THR A 8 -16.08 9.99 -6.76
CA THR A 8 -16.05 8.53 -6.64
C THR A 8 -17.38 8.04 -6.05
N PRO A 9 -17.87 6.87 -6.47
CA PRO A 9 -19.08 6.30 -5.92
C PRO A 9 -18.80 5.66 -4.57
N SER A 10 -19.81 5.66 -3.70
CA SER A 10 -19.88 4.77 -2.54
C SER A 10 -21.11 3.87 -2.69
N PHE A 11 -21.00 2.61 -2.27
CA PHE A 11 -22.12 1.68 -2.23
C PHE A 11 -22.73 1.68 -0.83
N ARG A 12 -24.04 1.91 -0.74
CA ARG A 12 -24.80 2.01 0.52
C ARG A 12 -25.96 1.02 0.52
N SER A 13 -26.33 0.51 1.69
CA SER A 13 -27.54 -0.31 1.78
C SER A 13 -28.75 0.58 1.51
N LEU A 14 -29.76 0.07 0.80
CA LEU A 14 -31.04 0.78 0.66
C LEU A 14 -31.79 0.92 2.01
N LYS A 15 -31.32 0.27 3.06
CA LYS A 15 -31.86 0.35 4.43
C LYS A 15 -31.25 1.49 5.26
N ASP A 16 -30.16 2.10 4.79
CA ASP A 16 -29.48 3.16 5.54
C ASP A 16 -30.30 4.45 5.45
N ASP A 17 -30.72 5.00 6.60
CA ASP A 17 -31.50 6.24 6.68
C ASP A 17 -30.68 7.49 6.29
N ASP A 18 -29.35 7.41 6.40
CA ASP A 18 -28.42 8.48 6.04
C ASP A 18 -27.47 8.04 4.92
N LEU A 19 -27.72 8.59 3.73
CA LEU A 19 -26.91 8.37 2.54
C LEU A 19 -25.86 9.47 2.35
N THR A 20 -25.77 10.41 3.29
CA THR A 20 -24.84 11.53 3.22
C THR A 20 -23.53 11.17 3.90
N THR A 21 -22.42 11.57 3.26
CA THR A 21 -21.10 11.50 3.91
C THR A 21 -20.84 12.87 4.56
N PRO A 22 -20.53 12.94 5.86
CA PRO A 22 -20.28 14.22 6.52
C PRO A 22 -19.27 15.08 5.76
N GLY A 23 -19.64 16.33 5.48
CA GLY A 23 -18.79 17.26 4.73
C GLY A 23 -18.75 17.06 3.21
N ARG A 24 -19.60 16.18 2.65
CA ARG A 24 -19.75 16.00 1.20
C ARG A 24 -21.19 16.24 0.74
N HIS A 25 -21.34 16.69 -0.49
CA HIS A 25 -22.63 16.94 -1.15
C HIS A 25 -22.96 15.83 -2.13
N VAL A 26 -24.23 15.40 -2.19
CA VAL A 26 -24.65 14.35 -3.14
C VAL A 26 -24.75 14.96 -4.54
N LEU A 27 -23.94 14.45 -5.46
CA LEU A 27 -23.96 14.81 -6.87
C LEU A 27 -24.96 13.93 -7.66
N GLY A 28 -25.16 12.68 -7.26
CA GLY A 28 -26.15 11.82 -7.89
C GLY A 28 -26.29 10.47 -7.21
N ARG A 29 -27.43 9.81 -7.44
CA ARG A 29 -27.76 8.52 -6.83
C ARG A 29 -28.37 7.57 -7.86
N VAL A 30 -27.94 6.31 -7.83
CA VAL A 30 -28.51 5.23 -8.66
C VAL A 30 -28.86 4.07 -7.76
N ASP A 31 -30.14 3.71 -7.71
CA ASP A 31 -30.63 2.64 -6.85
C ASP A 31 -30.80 1.35 -7.64
N PHE A 32 -30.02 0.34 -7.29
CA PHE A 32 -30.20 -1.02 -7.80
C PHE A 32 -31.20 -1.73 -6.90
N THR A 33 -32.45 -1.85 -7.37
CA THR A 33 -33.61 -2.24 -6.58
C THR A 33 -34.48 -3.25 -7.33
N HIS A 34 -35.54 -3.72 -6.68
CA HIS A 34 -36.51 -4.67 -7.23
C HIS A 34 -37.61 -4.01 -8.08
N GLU A 35 -37.87 -2.71 -7.88
CA GLU A 35 -38.83 -1.92 -8.65
C GLU A 35 -38.15 -0.66 -9.23
N PRO A 36 -38.17 -0.46 -10.56
CA PRO A 36 -37.54 0.70 -11.18
C PRO A 36 -38.39 1.96 -10.98
N PHE A 37 -37.73 3.12 -10.84
CA PHE A 37 -38.40 4.42 -10.78
C PHE A 37 -37.72 5.44 -11.72
N PRO A 38 -38.47 6.40 -12.29
CA PRO A 38 -37.93 7.37 -13.24
C PRO A 38 -36.99 8.39 -12.55
N PRO A 39 -36.18 9.12 -13.32
CA PRO A 39 -35.38 10.23 -12.80
C PRO A 39 -36.19 11.20 -11.92
N THR A 40 -35.70 11.46 -10.71
CA THR A 40 -36.34 12.34 -9.71
C THR A 40 -35.32 13.31 -9.08
N LEU A 41 -35.85 14.38 -8.47
CA LEU A 41 -35.11 15.39 -7.69
C LEU A 41 -35.71 15.58 -6.28
N GLU A 42 -36.60 14.69 -5.82
CA GLU A 42 -37.35 14.87 -4.57
C GLU A 42 -36.47 15.03 -3.33
N ALA A 43 -35.28 14.41 -3.32
CA ALA A 43 -34.29 14.51 -2.25
C ALA A 43 -33.26 15.64 -2.44
N GLY A 44 -33.49 16.56 -3.39
CA GLY A 44 -32.55 17.66 -3.68
C GLY A 44 -31.31 17.25 -4.47
N HIS A 45 -31.32 16.07 -5.08
CA HIS A 45 -30.27 15.55 -5.98
C HIS A 45 -30.89 14.60 -7.02
N PRO A 46 -30.28 14.42 -8.21
CA PRO A 46 -30.75 13.47 -9.21
C PRO A 46 -30.67 12.04 -8.68
N ALA A 47 -31.78 11.31 -8.80
CA ALA A 47 -31.87 9.90 -8.46
C ALA A 47 -32.64 9.10 -9.53
N VAL A 48 -32.25 7.85 -9.77
CA VAL A 48 -32.96 6.93 -10.68
C VAL A 48 -32.91 5.49 -10.15
N GLY A 49 -33.95 4.70 -10.42
CA GLY A 49 -34.04 3.30 -10.01
C GLY A 49 -33.82 2.33 -11.17
N VAL A 50 -32.89 1.38 -10.97
CA VAL A 50 -32.53 0.30 -11.89
C VAL A 50 -33.02 -1.03 -11.34
N GLN A 51 -33.76 -1.80 -12.14
CA GLN A 51 -34.30 -3.10 -11.72
C GLN A 51 -33.28 -4.24 -11.84
N ALA A 52 -32.33 -4.31 -10.89
CA ALA A 52 -31.24 -5.29 -10.89
C ALA A 52 -31.14 -6.14 -9.61
N ALA A 53 -32.12 -6.04 -8.71
CA ALA A 53 -32.24 -6.87 -7.51
C ALA A 53 -33.58 -7.63 -7.51
N GLN A 54 -33.66 -8.78 -6.84
CA GLN A 54 -34.94 -9.51 -6.67
C GLN A 54 -35.67 -9.14 -5.39
N SER A 55 -35.00 -8.44 -4.47
CA SER A 55 -35.54 -7.97 -3.19
C SER A 55 -34.88 -6.67 -2.78
N VAL A 56 -35.45 -5.99 -1.77
CA VAL A 56 -34.83 -4.81 -1.17
C VAL A 56 -33.55 -5.20 -0.41
N GLU A 57 -33.50 -6.41 0.17
CA GLU A 57 -32.32 -6.94 0.85
C GLU A 57 -31.10 -7.10 -0.07
N GLU A 58 -31.34 -7.41 -1.35
CA GLU A 58 -30.30 -7.57 -2.36
C GLU A 58 -29.89 -6.25 -3.02
N GLY A 59 -30.66 -5.17 -2.79
CA GLY A 59 -30.45 -3.89 -3.43
C GLY A 59 -29.44 -2.99 -2.71
N PHE A 60 -28.86 -2.05 -3.46
CA PHE A 60 -27.94 -1.05 -2.94
C PHE A 60 -28.09 0.28 -3.68
N ALA A 61 -27.69 1.38 -3.04
CA ALA A 61 -27.56 2.68 -3.65
C ALA A 61 -26.09 2.94 -4.03
N GLU A 62 -25.86 3.33 -5.27
CA GLU A 62 -24.60 3.90 -5.74
C GLU A 62 -24.70 5.43 -5.60
N VAL A 63 -23.95 6.00 -4.66
CA VAL A 63 -24.01 7.41 -4.31
C VAL A 63 -22.73 8.12 -4.72
N TRP A 64 -22.87 9.10 -5.61
CA TRP A 64 -21.79 9.96 -6.09
C TRP A 64 -21.77 11.25 -5.28
N THR A 65 -20.60 11.63 -4.76
CA THR A 65 -20.49 12.81 -3.88
C THR A 65 -19.37 13.75 -4.29
N SER A 66 -19.59 15.04 -4.06
CA SER A 66 -18.63 16.13 -4.27
C SER A 66 -18.23 16.77 -2.94
N ASP A 67 -17.03 17.33 -2.89
CA ASP A 67 -16.58 18.21 -1.80
C ASP A 67 -17.07 19.67 -1.98
N ARG A 68 -17.79 19.94 -3.07
CA ARG A 68 -18.31 21.26 -3.44
C ARG A 68 -19.82 21.31 -3.37
N PRO A 69 -20.40 22.52 -3.13
CA PRO A 69 -21.84 22.72 -3.22
C PRO A 69 -22.38 22.28 -4.58
N VAL A 70 -23.55 21.63 -4.57
CA VAL A 70 -24.20 21.08 -5.76
C VAL A 70 -25.43 21.90 -6.12
N GLU A 71 -25.58 22.22 -7.40
CA GLU A 71 -26.77 22.80 -8.01
C GLU A 71 -27.47 21.75 -8.88
N THR A 72 -28.80 21.65 -8.80
CA THR A 72 -29.59 20.62 -9.50
C THR A 72 -30.59 21.20 -10.48
N GLY A 73 -30.92 20.47 -11.54
CA GLY A 73 -31.96 20.90 -12.49
C GLY A 73 -32.55 19.75 -13.33
N ARG A 74 -33.51 20.10 -14.17
CA ARG A 74 -34.12 19.22 -15.18
C ARG A 74 -34.03 19.83 -16.57
N SER A 75 -33.87 18.99 -17.58
CA SER A 75 -34.07 19.31 -18.99
C SER A 75 -34.84 18.15 -19.59
N GLY A 76 -36.06 18.40 -20.09
CA GLY A 76 -36.93 17.33 -20.57
C GLY A 76 -37.04 16.17 -19.57
N GLU A 77 -36.64 14.98 -19.99
CA GLU A 77 -36.65 13.76 -19.17
C GLU A 77 -35.38 13.54 -18.34
N LEU A 78 -34.39 14.42 -18.47
CA LEU A 78 -33.13 14.34 -17.74
C LEU A 78 -33.21 15.07 -16.41
N SER A 79 -32.60 14.45 -15.39
CA SER A 79 -32.30 15.08 -14.11
C SER A 79 -30.78 15.18 -13.97
N TYR A 80 -30.28 16.33 -13.53
CA TYR A 80 -28.84 16.57 -13.44
C TYR A 80 -28.46 17.36 -12.19
N ALA A 81 -27.17 17.31 -11.90
CA ALA A 81 -26.51 18.07 -10.86
C ALA A 81 -25.11 18.49 -11.31
N VAL A 82 -24.67 19.66 -10.85
CA VAL A 82 -23.34 20.21 -11.12
C VAL A 82 -22.70 20.76 -9.85
N ASP A 83 -21.39 20.66 -9.71
CA ASP A 83 -20.64 21.16 -8.54
C ASP A 83 -19.63 22.27 -8.88
N GLY A 84 -19.70 22.78 -10.11
CA GLY A 84 -18.74 23.73 -10.67
C GLY A 84 -17.65 23.12 -11.55
N GLU A 85 -17.32 21.83 -11.42
CA GLU A 85 -16.34 21.12 -12.27
C GLU A 85 -16.87 19.84 -12.90
N PHE A 86 -17.70 19.11 -12.16
CA PHE A 86 -18.30 17.86 -12.56
C PHE A 86 -19.81 17.98 -12.68
N LEU A 87 -20.35 17.17 -13.57
CA LEU A 87 -21.78 17.03 -13.83
C LEU A 87 -22.14 15.55 -13.73
N PHE A 88 -23.21 15.26 -12.99
CA PHE A 88 -23.93 13.99 -13.03
C PHE A 88 -25.26 14.21 -13.73
N CYS A 89 -25.63 13.30 -14.64
CA CYS A 89 -26.91 13.36 -15.31
C CYS A 89 -27.49 11.96 -15.50
N THR A 90 -28.79 11.83 -15.32
CA THR A 90 -29.51 10.57 -15.54
C THR A 90 -30.81 10.79 -16.32
N ALA A 91 -31.16 9.79 -17.13
CA ALA A 91 -32.36 9.72 -17.93
C ALA A 91 -32.91 8.29 -17.95
N ARG A 92 -34.19 8.15 -18.29
CA ARG A 92 -34.83 6.86 -18.53
C ARG A 92 -35.64 6.90 -19.81
N ILE A 93 -35.43 5.93 -20.68
CA ILE A 93 -36.28 5.63 -21.82
C ILE A 93 -37.28 4.57 -21.36
N PRO A 94 -38.60 4.84 -21.38
CA PRO A 94 -39.61 3.85 -21.04
C PRO A 94 -39.51 2.60 -21.91
N GLU A 95 -40.07 1.50 -21.41
CA GLU A 95 -40.09 0.26 -22.17
C GLU A 95 -40.89 0.42 -23.48
N SER A 96 -40.26 -0.01 -24.58
CA SER A 96 -40.76 0.17 -25.95
C SER A 96 -40.43 -1.07 -26.80
N ASP A 97 -41.16 -1.23 -27.91
CA ASP A 97 -40.86 -2.23 -28.94
C ASP A 97 -39.83 -1.74 -29.98
N ASP A 98 -39.54 -0.43 -29.98
CA ASP A 98 -38.50 0.22 -30.80
C ASP A 98 -37.75 1.25 -29.93
N TYR A 99 -36.42 1.10 -29.86
CA TYR A 99 -35.55 1.97 -29.07
C TYR A 99 -34.69 2.92 -29.91
N VAL A 100 -34.66 2.82 -31.24
CA VAL A 100 -33.69 3.57 -32.07
C VAL A 100 -33.90 5.07 -31.92
N ASP A 101 -35.10 5.56 -32.22
CA ASP A 101 -35.40 6.99 -32.24
C ASP A 101 -35.44 7.57 -30.80
N ALA A 102 -35.93 6.78 -29.84
CA ALA A 102 -35.96 7.18 -28.43
C ALA A 102 -34.53 7.29 -27.84
N THR A 103 -33.64 6.35 -28.18
CA THR A 103 -32.23 6.40 -27.80
C THR A 103 -31.55 7.61 -28.44
N GLU A 104 -31.78 7.85 -29.74
CA GLU A 104 -31.24 9.01 -30.45
C GLU A 104 -31.66 10.33 -29.80
N ALA A 105 -32.95 10.47 -29.47
CA ALA A 105 -33.49 11.68 -28.85
C ALA A 105 -32.89 11.96 -27.46
N VAL A 106 -32.88 10.96 -26.57
CA VAL A 106 -32.36 11.15 -25.20
C VAL A 106 -30.84 11.41 -25.21
N TYR A 107 -30.09 10.74 -26.10
CA TYR A 107 -28.66 11.03 -26.25
C TYR A 107 -28.38 12.42 -26.80
N THR A 108 -29.17 12.85 -27.79
CA THR A 108 -29.08 14.21 -28.34
C THR A 108 -29.30 15.23 -27.23
N GLU A 109 -30.36 15.05 -26.44
CA GLU A 109 -30.68 15.95 -25.33
C GLU A 109 -29.58 15.93 -24.25
N ALA A 110 -29.03 14.77 -23.90
CA ALA A 110 -27.94 14.65 -22.93
C ALA A 110 -26.68 15.41 -23.37
N VAL A 111 -26.26 15.26 -24.65
CA VAL A 111 -25.08 15.92 -25.19
C VAL A 111 -25.29 17.44 -25.32
N GLU A 112 -26.49 17.87 -25.71
CA GLU A 112 -26.85 19.30 -25.75
C GLU A 112 -26.87 19.91 -24.35
N LEU A 113 -27.43 19.20 -23.37
CA LEU A 113 -27.46 19.62 -21.98
C LEU A 113 -26.04 19.85 -21.44
N THR A 114 -25.15 18.85 -21.56
CA THR A 114 -23.79 18.97 -21.03
C THR A 114 -23.02 20.11 -21.69
N ARG A 115 -23.17 20.32 -22.99
CA ARG A 115 -22.57 21.46 -23.71
C ARG A 115 -23.16 22.80 -23.28
N SER A 116 -24.49 22.89 -23.14
CA SER A 116 -25.17 24.14 -22.77
C SER A 116 -24.82 24.60 -21.36
N LEU A 117 -24.56 23.66 -20.45
CA LEU A 117 -24.12 23.92 -19.08
C LEU A 117 -22.60 24.13 -18.95
N GLY A 118 -21.83 23.95 -20.03
CA GLY A 118 -20.38 24.14 -20.01
C GLY A 118 -19.59 22.95 -19.45
N TYR A 119 -20.10 21.72 -19.59
CA TYR A 119 -19.43 20.47 -19.19
C TYR A 119 -19.24 19.54 -20.41
N PRO A 120 -18.50 19.96 -21.45
CA PRO A 120 -18.51 19.27 -22.74
C PRO A 120 -17.80 17.92 -22.75
N GLN A 121 -17.00 17.60 -21.72
CA GLN A 121 -16.15 16.41 -21.68
C GLN A 121 -16.87 15.26 -20.96
N LEU A 122 -17.58 14.41 -21.71
CA LEU A 122 -18.10 13.15 -21.18
C LEU A 122 -16.92 12.20 -20.92
N TYR A 123 -16.78 11.70 -19.68
CA TYR A 123 -15.71 10.77 -19.33
C TYR A 123 -16.18 9.39 -18.86
N ARG A 124 -17.46 9.25 -18.48
CA ARG A 124 -18.02 7.94 -18.11
C ARG A 124 -19.53 7.86 -18.31
N ILE A 125 -20.02 6.74 -18.84
CA ILE A 125 -21.45 6.50 -19.07
C ILE A 125 -21.84 5.07 -18.68
N TRP A 126 -23.03 4.88 -18.12
CA TRP A 126 -23.60 3.56 -17.82
C TRP A 126 -24.98 3.41 -18.45
N HIS A 127 -25.29 2.18 -18.88
CA HIS A 127 -26.58 1.81 -19.46
C HIS A 127 -27.07 0.51 -18.85
N TYR A 128 -28.34 0.52 -18.47
CA TYR A 128 -29.06 -0.63 -17.97
C TYR A 128 -30.27 -0.83 -18.86
N ILE A 129 -30.26 -1.92 -19.63
CA ILE A 129 -31.20 -2.18 -20.72
C ILE A 129 -32.05 -3.40 -20.37
N SER A 130 -33.37 -3.22 -20.24
CA SER A 130 -34.29 -4.36 -20.11
C SER A 130 -34.28 -5.22 -21.37
N ARG A 131 -34.32 -6.55 -21.22
CA ARG A 131 -34.42 -7.49 -22.35
C ARG A 131 -33.27 -7.36 -23.36
N ILE A 132 -32.06 -7.07 -22.88
CA ILE A 132 -30.89 -6.70 -23.70
C ILE A 132 -30.59 -7.68 -24.85
N ASN A 133 -30.78 -8.98 -24.63
CA ASN A 133 -30.48 -10.05 -25.60
C ASN A 133 -31.73 -10.58 -26.34
N GLU A 134 -32.92 -10.01 -26.11
CA GLU A 134 -34.14 -10.44 -26.78
C GLU A 134 -34.31 -9.71 -28.12
N GLU A 135 -34.99 -10.38 -29.07
CA GLU A 135 -35.41 -9.77 -30.33
C GLU A 135 -36.63 -8.88 -30.11
N ASN A 136 -36.62 -7.70 -30.72
CA ASN A 136 -37.77 -6.80 -30.74
C ASN A 136 -38.75 -7.12 -31.90
N ALA A 137 -39.77 -6.27 -32.07
CA ALA A 137 -40.76 -6.43 -33.14
C ALA A 137 -40.16 -6.41 -34.56
N SER A 138 -38.97 -5.82 -34.76
CA SER A 138 -38.26 -5.81 -36.05
C SER A 138 -37.34 -7.03 -36.25
N GLY A 139 -37.25 -7.93 -35.27
CA GLY A 139 -36.37 -9.10 -35.28
C GLY A 139 -34.91 -8.77 -34.98
N LEU A 140 -34.62 -7.56 -34.49
CA LEU A 140 -33.28 -7.15 -34.08
C LEU A 140 -33.16 -7.20 -32.55
N GLU A 141 -32.02 -7.69 -32.05
CA GLU A 141 -31.70 -7.69 -30.62
C GLU A 141 -31.73 -6.26 -30.05
N VAL A 142 -32.40 -6.05 -28.91
CA VAL A 142 -32.58 -4.72 -28.27
C VAL A 142 -31.25 -3.96 -28.12
N TYR A 143 -30.18 -4.65 -27.71
CA TYR A 143 -28.84 -4.04 -27.61
C TYR A 143 -28.35 -3.41 -28.92
N ARG A 144 -28.67 -4.03 -30.05
CA ARG A 144 -28.24 -3.56 -31.38
C ARG A 144 -29.02 -2.34 -31.82
N GLU A 145 -30.31 -2.25 -31.52
CA GLU A 145 -31.11 -1.04 -31.75
C GLU A 145 -30.61 0.13 -30.93
N PHE A 146 -30.34 -0.11 -29.64
CA PHE A 146 -29.69 0.87 -28.78
C PHE A 146 -28.38 1.37 -29.38
N CYS A 147 -27.53 0.47 -29.90
CA CYS A 147 -26.28 0.86 -30.58
C CYS A 147 -26.53 1.73 -31.82
N VAL A 148 -27.58 1.48 -32.60
CA VAL A 148 -27.96 2.30 -33.77
C VAL A 148 -28.38 3.70 -33.35
N GLY A 149 -29.33 3.83 -32.43
CA GLY A 149 -29.84 5.13 -31.97
C GLY A 149 -28.74 5.98 -31.34
N ARG A 150 -27.91 5.35 -30.49
CA ARG A 150 -26.74 5.98 -29.87
C ARG A 150 -25.72 6.43 -30.91
N ALA A 151 -25.41 5.61 -31.92
CA ALA A 151 -24.48 5.99 -32.98
C ALA A 151 -25.00 7.20 -33.78
N ARG A 152 -26.28 7.24 -34.15
CA ARG A 152 -26.88 8.39 -34.87
C ARG A 152 -26.72 9.69 -34.09
N ALA A 153 -27.02 9.67 -32.79
CA ALA A 153 -26.86 10.86 -31.95
C ALA A 153 -25.39 11.31 -31.85
N LEU A 154 -24.47 10.40 -31.58
CA LEU A 154 -23.05 10.74 -31.37
C LEU A 154 -22.34 11.18 -32.65
N GLU A 155 -22.67 10.57 -33.80
CA GLU A 155 -22.13 10.95 -35.11
C GLU A 155 -22.48 12.41 -35.45
N ARG A 156 -23.68 12.87 -35.09
CA ARG A 156 -24.12 14.27 -35.27
C ARG A 156 -23.22 15.29 -34.56
N TYR A 157 -22.59 14.89 -33.45
CA TYR A 157 -21.74 15.75 -32.64
C TYR A 157 -20.24 15.48 -32.82
N GLY A 158 -19.87 14.66 -33.83
CA GLY A 158 -18.47 14.34 -34.15
C GLY A 158 -17.77 13.48 -33.10
N MET A 159 -18.53 12.72 -32.31
CA MET A 159 -17.99 11.91 -31.20
C MET A 159 -17.68 10.46 -31.60
N ALA A 160 -17.79 10.11 -32.88
CA ALA A 160 -17.64 8.73 -33.36
C ALA A 160 -16.26 8.11 -33.03
N ASP A 161 -15.20 8.92 -33.03
CA ASP A 161 -13.80 8.45 -32.94
C ASP A 161 -13.14 8.71 -31.58
N SER A 162 -13.86 9.31 -30.61
CA SER A 162 -13.32 9.61 -29.27
C SER A 162 -14.42 9.52 -28.22
N MET A 163 -14.75 8.29 -27.85
CA MET A 163 -15.80 7.99 -26.89
C MET A 163 -15.26 7.69 -25.50
N PRO A 164 -15.93 8.16 -24.43
CA PRO A 164 -15.56 7.79 -23.08
C PRO A 164 -15.75 6.29 -22.81
N ALA A 165 -15.22 5.87 -21.66
CA ALA A 165 -15.55 4.62 -21.03
C ALA A 165 -17.06 4.48 -20.87
N ALA A 166 -17.58 3.30 -21.21
CA ALA A 166 -19.00 3.01 -21.11
C ALA A 166 -19.26 1.56 -20.72
N THR A 167 -20.36 1.35 -20.02
CA THR A 167 -20.86 0.02 -19.64
C THR A 167 -22.28 -0.14 -20.11
N VAL A 168 -22.60 -1.35 -20.60
CA VAL A 168 -23.94 -1.70 -21.05
C VAL A 168 -24.30 -3.08 -20.52
N ILE A 169 -25.26 -3.12 -19.61
CA ILE A 169 -25.67 -4.31 -18.88
C ILE A 169 -27.16 -4.51 -19.03
N GLY A 170 -27.59 -5.77 -19.09
CA GLY A 170 -28.99 -6.16 -19.11
C GLY A 170 -29.60 -6.17 -17.72
N VAL A 171 -30.83 -5.69 -17.60
CA VAL A 171 -31.58 -5.65 -16.33
C VAL A 171 -32.97 -6.28 -16.48
N HIS A 172 -33.63 -6.54 -15.35
CA HIS A 172 -34.86 -7.35 -15.33
C HIS A 172 -36.10 -6.61 -15.85
N GLY A 173 -36.06 -5.29 -15.98
CA GLY A 173 -37.17 -4.50 -16.49
C GLY A 173 -36.94 -2.99 -16.40
N GLY A 174 -37.95 -2.24 -16.82
CA GLY A 174 -37.96 -0.78 -16.67
C GLY A 174 -37.44 0.02 -17.86
N GLY A 175 -37.22 -0.59 -19.03
CA GLY A 175 -36.74 0.10 -20.23
C GLY A 175 -35.22 0.31 -20.21
N ILE A 176 -34.76 1.48 -20.65
CA ILE A 176 -33.33 1.83 -20.66
C ILE A 176 -33.06 2.94 -19.65
N VAL A 177 -32.29 2.66 -18.62
CA VAL A 177 -31.74 3.68 -17.72
C VAL A 177 -30.34 4.02 -18.18
N LEU A 178 -30.03 5.32 -18.26
CA LEU A 178 -28.66 5.78 -18.43
C LEU A 178 -28.31 6.83 -17.39
N TYR A 179 -27.05 6.83 -17.00
CA TYR A 179 -26.45 7.96 -16.31
C TYR A 179 -25.03 8.18 -16.80
N LEU A 180 -24.58 9.42 -16.71
CA LEU A 180 -23.29 9.86 -17.21
C LEU A 180 -22.62 10.83 -16.26
N LEU A 181 -21.31 10.92 -16.42
CA LEU A 181 -20.47 11.91 -15.80
C LEU A 181 -19.76 12.73 -16.87
N ALA A 182 -19.71 14.04 -16.63
CA ALA A 182 -19.02 15.00 -17.48
C ALA A 182 -18.20 15.98 -16.65
N CYS A 183 -17.18 16.59 -17.24
CA CYS A 183 -16.43 17.67 -16.61
C CYS A 183 -16.31 18.91 -17.52
N ARG A 184 -16.02 20.04 -16.88
CA ARG A 184 -15.78 21.33 -17.54
C ARG A 184 -14.41 21.34 -18.19
N GLU A 185 -13.38 21.14 -17.37
CA GLU A 185 -11.97 21.12 -17.75
C GLU A 185 -11.29 19.84 -17.23
N GLY A 186 -10.06 19.59 -17.68
CA GLY A 186 -9.28 18.40 -17.34
C GLY A 186 -8.59 17.78 -18.55
N THR A 187 -7.54 17.01 -18.29
CA THR A 187 -6.90 16.17 -19.31
C THR A 187 -7.61 14.82 -19.35
N GLN A 188 -8.32 14.56 -20.45
CA GLN A 188 -8.99 13.30 -20.70
C GLN A 188 -8.22 12.46 -21.73
N VAL A 189 -7.97 11.19 -21.43
CA VAL A 189 -7.38 10.24 -22.38
C VAL A 189 -8.18 8.95 -22.40
N ASN A 190 -8.71 8.60 -23.56
CA ASN A 190 -9.42 7.34 -23.77
C ASN A 190 -8.41 6.22 -24.05
N ILE A 191 -8.57 5.09 -23.37
CA ILE A 191 -7.62 3.98 -23.37
C ILE A 191 -8.28 2.73 -23.96
N ASP A 192 -7.59 2.10 -24.89
CA ASP A 192 -7.97 0.80 -25.45
C ASP A 192 -7.24 -0.37 -24.76
N ASN A 193 -7.79 -1.57 -24.93
CA ASN A 193 -7.14 -2.79 -24.48
C ASN A 193 -6.29 -3.37 -25.63
N PRO A 194 -4.96 -3.52 -25.48
CA PRO A 194 -4.07 -3.99 -26.54
C PRO A 194 -4.33 -5.45 -26.97
N ARG A 195 -5.10 -6.20 -26.18
CA ARG A 195 -5.49 -7.59 -26.48
C ARG A 195 -6.82 -7.70 -27.19
N GLN A 196 -7.49 -6.59 -27.45
CA GLN A 196 -8.82 -6.54 -28.05
C GLN A 196 -8.84 -5.65 -29.30
N VAL A 197 -9.76 -5.97 -30.20
CA VAL A 197 -10.15 -5.03 -31.25
C VAL A 197 -10.96 -3.92 -30.56
N PRO A 198 -10.71 -2.63 -30.83
CA PRO A 198 -11.55 -1.57 -30.28
C PRO A 198 -13.03 -1.83 -30.63
N PRO A 199 -13.97 -1.64 -29.69
CA PRO A 199 -15.38 -2.01 -29.91
C PRO A 199 -16.01 -1.39 -31.16
N TYR A 200 -15.62 -0.15 -31.49
CA TYR A 200 -16.09 0.59 -32.66
C TYR A 200 -15.54 0.05 -34.00
N HIS A 201 -14.59 -0.91 -33.95
CA HIS A 201 -14.08 -1.66 -35.11
C HIS A 201 -14.57 -3.12 -35.13
N TYR A 202 -15.58 -3.48 -34.34
CA TYR A 202 -16.12 -4.84 -34.35
C TYR A 202 -16.78 -5.21 -35.69
N PRO A 203 -16.65 -6.48 -36.13
CA PRO A 203 -17.29 -6.96 -37.36
C PRO A 203 -18.81 -6.80 -37.35
N ASN A 204 -19.42 -6.54 -38.51
CA ASN A 204 -20.87 -6.34 -38.70
C ASN A 204 -21.77 -7.49 -38.19
N ARG A 205 -21.20 -8.67 -37.88
CA ARG A 205 -21.95 -9.76 -37.25
C ARG A 205 -22.52 -9.41 -35.87
N TYR A 206 -21.96 -8.39 -35.21
CA TYR A 206 -22.43 -7.91 -33.91
C TYR A 206 -23.56 -6.87 -34.01
N GLY A 207 -23.92 -6.45 -35.21
CA GLY A 207 -25.01 -5.51 -35.45
C GLY A 207 -24.75 -4.56 -36.61
N PRO A 208 -25.77 -3.81 -37.03
CA PRO A 208 -25.66 -2.82 -38.11
C PRO A 208 -24.76 -1.64 -37.75
N LYS A 209 -24.57 -1.35 -36.46
CA LYS A 209 -23.62 -0.38 -35.93
C LYS A 209 -22.83 -1.03 -34.78
N ALA A 210 -21.52 -0.83 -34.79
CA ALA A 210 -20.65 -1.33 -33.73
C ALA A 210 -20.87 -0.51 -32.42
N PRO A 211 -20.62 -1.11 -31.24
CA PRO A 211 -20.63 -0.36 -29.99
C PRO A 211 -19.48 0.67 -29.97
N ASN A 212 -19.76 1.90 -29.53
CA ASN A 212 -18.75 2.98 -29.49
C ASN A 212 -18.37 3.37 -28.05
N PHE A 213 -17.25 2.87 -27.55
CA PHE A 213 -16.72 3.21 -26.22
C PHE A 213 -15.23 2.84 -26.09
N ALA A 214 -14.51 3.53 -25.20
CA ALA A 214 -13.15 3.19 -24.81
C ALA A 214 -13.13 2.14 -23.69
N ARG A 215 -12.03 1.40 -23.51
CA ARG A 215 -11.91 0.41 -22.42
C ARG A 215 -11.64 1.02 -21.06
N ALA A 216 -11.03 2.19 -21.03
CA ALA A 216 -11.06 3.07 -19.88
C ALA A 216 -10.99 4.54 -20.32
N THR A 217 -11.35 5.44 -19.43
CA THR A 217 -11.07 6.87 -19.58
C THR A 217 -10.24 7.32 -18.40
N TYR A 218 -9.06 7.84 -18.70
CA TYR A 218 -8.21 8.57 -17.77
C TYR A 218 -8.68 10.01 -17.67
N LEU A 219 -8.73 10.52 -16.45
CA LEU A 219 -9.06 11.91 -16.14
C LEU A 219 -8.04 12.46 -15.15
N ALA A 220 -7.39 13.56 -15.52
CA ALA A 220 -6.54 14.34 -14.62
C ALA A 220 -7.04 15.79 -14.52
N GLN A 221 -7.09 16.30 -13.30
CA GLN A 221 -7.51 17.67 -12.99
C GLN A 221 -6.31 18.49 -12.57
N ASP A 222 -6.25 19.76 -12.98
CA ASP A 222 -5.17 20.66 -12.59
C ASP A 222 -5.17 20.88 -11.08
N GLY A 223 -4.10 20.46 -10.40
CA GLY A 223 -4.00 20.51 -8.92
C GLY A 223 -4.89 19.49 -8.19
N GLY A 224 -5.55 18.60 -8.92
CA GLY A 224 -6.44 17.56 -8.42
C GLY A 224 -5.82 16.16 -8.39
N GLY A 225 -6.66 15.15 -8.14
CA GLY A 225 -6.30 13.72 -8.22
C GLY A 225 -6.45 13.18 -9.65
N GLU A 226 -5.76 12.08 -9.96
CA GLU A 226 -5.86 11.38 -11.24
C GLU A 226 -6.76 10.14 -11.08
N GLN A 227 -7.59 9.82 -12.07
CA GLN A 227 -8.47 8.65 -12.00
C GLN A 227 -8.56 7.93 -13.35
N LEU A 228 -8.74 6.60 -13.29
CA LEU A 228 -9.08 5.77 -14.44
C LEU A 228 -10.46 5.16 -14.22
N TYR A 229 -11.38 5.40 -15.15
CA TYR A 229 -12.71 4.79 -15.16
C TYR A 229 -12.70 3.62 -16.12
N VAL A 230 -12.67 2.39 -15.61
CA VAL A 230 -12.65 1.17 -16.41
C VAL A 230 -14.06 0.83 -16.85
N SER A 231 -14.23 0.56 -18.14
CA SER A 231 -15.49 0.10 -18.75
C SER A 231 -15.81 -1.34 -18.37
N GLY A 232 -17.07 -1.73 -18.59
CA GLY A 232 -17.49 -3.13 -18.59
C GLY A 232 -16.55 -4.01 -19.41
N THR A 233 -15.86 -4.92 -18.72
CA THR A 233 -14.82 -5.78 -19.27
C THR A 233 -15.16 -7.23 -19.01
N ALA A 234 -15.21 -8.02 -20.09
CA ALA A 234 -15.57 -9.43 -20.07
C ALA A 234 -14.48 -10.32 -20.68
N GLY A 235 -14.71 -11.63 -20.72
CA GLY A 235 -13.80 -12.65 -21.26
C GLY A 235 -13.65 -12.61 -22.79
N ILE A 236 -13.07 -11.52 -23.34
CA ILE A 236 -12.91 -11.28 -24.78
C ILE A 236 -11.42 -11.17 -25.15
N LEU A 237 -11.01 -11.83 -26.24
CA LEU A 237 -9.72 -11.63 -26.92
C LEU A 237 -9.95 -11.28 -28.39
N GLY A 238 -9.25 -10.25 -28.88
CA GLY A 238 -9.60 -9.59 -30.14
C GLY A 238 -11.03 -9.06 -30.05
N HIS A 239 -11.93 -9.64 -30.84
CA HIS A 239 -13.37 -9.36 -30.75
C HIS A 239 -14.19 -10.58 -30.30
N ARG A 240 -13.55 -11.74 -30.08
CA ARG A 240 -14.21 -13.01 -29.81
C ARG A 240 -14.46 -13.21 -28.32
N THR A 241 -15.64 -13.69 -27.99
CA THR A 241 -15.91 -14.29 -26.67
C THR A 241 -15.05 -15.55 -26.52
N MET A 242 -14.46 -15.73 -25.35
CA MET A 242 -13.61 -16.86 -24.99
C MET A 242 -14.27 -17.65 -23.86
N HIS A 243 -13.94 -18.94 -23.76
CA HIS A 243 -14.43 -19.82 -22.68
C HIS A 243 -15.97 -19.83 -22.60
N ALA A 244 -16.62 -20.15 -23.72
CA ALA A 244 -18.08 -20.34 -23.73
C ALA A 244 -18.49 -21.34 -22.64
N ASP A 245 -19.56 -21.03 -21.92
CA ASP A 245 -20.13 -21.85 -20.84
C ASP A 245 -19.22 -22.07 -19.61
N ASP A 246 -18.08 -21.36 -19.50
CA ASP A 246 -17.15 -21.45 -18.37
C ASP A 246 -16.99 -20.07 -17.71
N VAL A 247 -17.82 -19.82 -16.70
CA VAL A 247 -17.86 -18.54 -15.97
C VAL A 247 -16.55 -18.25 -15.24
N GLU A 248 -15.88 -19.28 -14.73
CA GLU A 248 -14.63 -19.08 -13.99
C GLU A 248 -13.51 -18.61 -14.90
N ALA A 249 -13.35 -19.26 -16.06
CA ALA A 249 -12.35 -18.87 -17.04
C ALA A 249 -12.67 -17.51 -17.67
N GLN A 250 -13.96 -17.20 -17.91
CA GLN A 250 -14.36 -15.86 -18.33
C GLN A 250 -14.04 -14.80 -17.28
N CYS A 251 -14.29 -15.06 -16.00
CA CYS A 251 -14.01 -14.14 -14.88
C CYS A 251 -12.52 -13.85 -14.78
N ARG A 252 -11.68 -14.90 -14.78
CA ARG A 252 -10.21 -14.75 -14.73
C ARG A 252 -9.68 -13.97 -15.93
N LEU A 253 -10.21 -14.25 -17.13
CA LEU A 253 -9.82 -13.53 -18.33
C LEU A 253 -10.28 -12.05 -18.31
N ALA A 254 -11.44 -11.75 -17.75
CA ALA A 254 -11.92 -10.39 -17.58
C ALA A 254 -11.03 -9.58 -16.64
N LEU A 255 -10.64 -10.15 -15.49
CA LEU A 255 -9.67 -9.55 -14.56
C LEU A 255 -8.29 -9.35 -15.22
N ASP A 256 -7.80 -10.34 -15.95
CA ASP A 256 -6.54 -10.25 -16.72
C ASP A 256 -6.61 -9.15 -17.80
N ASN A 257 -7.76 -8.99 -18.46
CA ASN A 257 -8.00 -7.89 -19.39
C ASN A 257 -7.96 -6.52 -18.68
N ILE A 258 -8.58 -6.38 -17.51
CA ILE A 258 -8.52 -5.14 -16.72
C ILE A 258 -7.07 -4.82 -16.34
N ALA A 259 -6.32 -5.81 -15.84
CA ALA A 259 -4.91 -5.65 -15.49
C ALA A 259 -4.06 -5.13 -16.67
N HIS A 260 -4.37 -5.56 -17.90
CA HIS A 260 -3.70 -5.05 -19.11
C HIS A 260 -4.12 -3.62 -19.47
N VAL A 261 -5.40 -3.26 -19.27
CA VAL A 261 -5.89 -1.89 -19.54
C VAL A 261 -5.20 -0.88 -18.64
N ILE A 262 -5.10 -1.17 -17.34
CA ILE A 262 -4.54 -0.26 -16.33
C ILE A 262 -3.03 -0.44 -16.10
N GLY A 263 -2.42 -1.45 -16.70
CA GLY A 263 -1.00 -1.76 -16.53
C GLY A 263 -0.06 -0.73 -17.16
N GLY A 264 1.12 -0.56 -16.56
CA GLY A 264 2.06 0.53 -16.90
C GLY A 264 2.49 0.57 -18.36
N ARG A 265 2.64 -0.58 -19.01
CA ARG A 265 2.96 -0.64 -20.44
C ARG A 265 1.87 -0.02 -21.31
N ASN A 266 0.59 -0.25 -20.99
CA ASN A 266 -0.52 0.29 -21.78
C ASN A 266 -0.69 1.78 -21.49
N LEU A 267 -0.66 2.18 -20.22
CA LEU A 267 -0.75 3.58 -19.80
C LEU A 267 0.38 4.44 -20.40
N SER A 268 1.62 3.92 -20.45
CA SER A 268 2.75 4.66 -21.03
C SER A 268 2.57 4.96 -22.52
N VAL A 269 1.95 4.04 -23.28
CA VAL A 269 1.65 4.27 -24.72
C VAL A 269 0.66 5.42 -24.90
N HIS A 270 -0.18 5.66 -23.90
CA HIS A 270 -1.18 6.72 -23.87
C HIS A 270 -0.64 8.00 -23.19
N GLY A 271 0.66 8.06 -22.86
CA GLY A 271 1.29 9.22 -22.24
C GLY A 271 0.95 9.40 -20.75
N ILE A 272 0.49 8.33 -20.09
CA ILE A 272 0.05 8.36 -18.69
C ILE A 272 1.14 7.73 -17.80
N GLY A 273 1.54 8.44 -16.73
CA GLY A 273 2.53 8.02 -15.73
C GLY A 273 2.08 6.78 -14.92
N PRO A 274 2.85 6.31 -13.91
CA PRO A 274 3.10 4.88 -13.65
C PRO A 274 1.89 3.95 -13.69
N GLY A 275 2.12 2.70 -14.13
CA GLY A 275 1.11 1.66 -14.18
C GLY A 275 0.34 1.45 -12.88
N CYS A 276 -0.90 1.01 -13.02
CA CYS A 276 -1.71 0.53 -11.90
C CYS A 276 -1.83 -1.00 -11.97
N THR A 277 -2.35 -1.58 -10.89
CA THR A 277 -2.59 -3.00 -10.70
C THR A 277 -4.04 -3.22 -10.26
N LEU A 278 -4.48 -4.48 -10.23
CA LEU A 278 -5.81 -4.83 -9.73
C LEU A 278 -6.01 -4.43 -8.25
N ASP A 279 -4.93 -4.29 -7.48
CA ASP A 279 -4.97 -3.83 -6.09
C ASP A 279 -5.39 -2.36 -5.96
N ASP A 280 -5.33 -1.59 -7.04
CA ASP A 280 -5.71 -0.17 -7.07
C ASP A 280 -7.18 0.04 -7.48
N LEU A 281 -7.88 -1.02 -7.88
CA LEU A 281 -9.27 -0.95 -8.35
C LEU A 281 -10.24 -0.81 -7.16
N ARG A 282 -11.15 0.15 -7.23
CA ARG A 282 -12.19 0.45 -6.23
C ARG A 282 -13.56 0.61 -6.90
N GLY A 283 -14.63 0.59 -6.09
CA GLY A 283 -16.00 0.77 -6.59
C GLY A 283 -16.35 -0.25 -7.68
N VAL A 284 -16.03 -1.52 -7.43
CA VAL A 284 -16.12 -2.60 -8.42
C VAL A 284 -17.55 -3.11 -8.50
N LYS A 285 -18.12 -3.10 -9.70
CA LYS A 285 -19.40 -3.75 -10.01
C LYS A 285 -19.13 -5.00 -10.83
N VAL A 286 -19.65 -6.13 -10.36
CA VAL A 286 -19.53 -7.43 -11.02
C VAL A 286 -20.90 -7.92 -11.43
N TYR A 287 -21.10 -8.06 -12.73
CA TYR A 287 -22.37 -8.47 -13.33
C TYR A 287 -22.28 -9.94 -13.71
N VAL A 288 -23.15 -10.78 -13.14
CA VAL A 288 -23.15 -12.24 -13.32
C VAL A 288 -24.47 -12.68 -13.92
N ARG A 289 -24.43 -13.34 -15.08
CA ARG A 289 -25.62 -13.77 -15.82
C ARG A 289 -26.47 -14.74 -15.03
N HIS A 290 -25.85 -15.77 -14.46
CA HIS A 290 -26.56 -16.79 -13.71
C HIS A 290 -26.35 -16.59 -12.22
N ARG A 291 -27.44 -16.49 -11.47
CA ARG A 291 -27.42 -16.34 -10.01
C ARG A 291 -26.64 -17.48 -9.33
N SER A 292 -26.66 -18.69 -9.88
CA SER A 292 -25.89 -19.84 -9.37
C SER A 292 -24.39 -19.62 -9.35
N ASP A 293 -23.87 -18.73 -10.19
CA ASP A 293 -22.44 -18.57 -10.42
C ASP A 293 -21.83 -17.45 -9.54
N ILE A 294 -22.68 -16.63 -8.91
CA ILE A 294 -22.25 -15.46 -8.11
C ILE A 294 -21.25 -15.86 -7.04
N ALA A 295 -21.53 -16.90 -6.25
CA ALA A 295 -20.65 -17.31 -5.17
C ALA A 295 -19.25 -17.69 -5.66
N ARG A 296 -19.16 -18.31 -6.84
CA ARG A 296 -17.88 -18.72 -7.42
C ARG A 296 -17.12 -17.56 -8.05
N VAL A 297 -17.83 -16.65 -8.71
CA VAL A 297 -17.26 -15.41 -9.24
C VAL A 297 -16.75 -14.52 -8.10
N GLU A 298 -17.49 -14.46 -6.98
CA GLU A 298 -17.08 -13.73 -5.79
C GLU A 298 -15.76 -14.24 -5.23
N GLU A 299 -15.60 -15.56 -5.09
CA GLU A 299 -14.35 -16.17 -4.64
C GLU A 299 -13.17 -15.74 -5.53
N ILE A 300 -13.32 -15.84 -6.85
CA ILE A 300 -12.27 -15.45 -7.81
C ILE A 300 -11.93 -13.96 -7.72
N CYS A 301 -12.95 -13.09 -7.58
CA CYS A 301 -12.74 -11.65 -7.47
C CYS A 301 -12.03 -11.29 -6.17
N ARG A 302 -12.40 -11.91 -5.04
CA ARG A 302 -11.77 -11.67 -3.73
C ARG A 302 -10.34 -12.20 -3.65
N GLU A 303 -9.99 -13.23 -4.42
CA GLU A 303 -8.61 -13.70 -4.57
C GLU A 303 -7.75 -12.73 -5.40
N ALA A 304 -8.33 -12.06 -6.38
CA ALA A 304 -7.59 -11.25 -7.36
C ALA A 304 -7.54 -9.75 -7.07
N LEU A 305 -8.50 -9.23 -6.28
CA LEU A 305 -8.64 -7.82 -5.94
C LEU A 305 -8.20 -7.55 -4.50
N SER A 306 -7.81 -6.30 -4.22
CA SER A 306 -7.45 -5.88 -2.87
C SER A 306 -8.59 -6.12 -1.87
N PRO A 307 -8.28 -6.53 -0.61
CA PRO A 307 -9.26 -6.59 0.47
C PRO A 307 -9.94 -5.25 0.77
N ALA A 308 -9.33 -4.13 0.36
CA ALA A 308 -9.88 -2.78 0.48
C ALA A 308 -10.78 -2.38 -0.69
N ALA A 309 -10.99 -3.25 -1.68
CA ALA A 309 -11.91 -2.98 -2.77
C ALA A 309 -13.36 -3.12 -2.29
N ASP A 310 -14.14 -2.04 -2.43
CA ASP A 310 -15.59 -2.11 -2.33
C ASP A 310 -16.13 -2.81 -3.58
N ILE A 311 -16.73 -3.99 -3.42
CA ILE A 311 -17.24 -4.84 -4.51
C ILE A 311 -18.71 -5.15 -4.28
N VAL A 312 -19.53 -5.01 -5.32
CA VAL A 312 -20.93 -5.47 -5.35
C VAL A 312 -21.16 -6.43 -6.51
N PHE A 313 -22.00 -7.44 -6.28
CA PHE A 313 -22.35 -8.46 -7.25
C PHE A 313 -23.82 -8.33 -7.63
N LEU A 314 -24.09 -8.26 -8.93
CA LEU A 314 -25.45 -8.13 -9.47
C LEU A 314 -25.79 -9.33 -10.35
N ASN A 315 -26.99 -9.87 -10.21
CA ASN A 315 -27.52 -10.80 -11.20
C ASN A 315 -28.06 -10.02 -12.39
N ALA A 316 -27.39 -10.11 -13.53
CA ALA A 316 -27.69 -9.25 -14.68
C ALA A 316 -27.24 -9.92 -15.98
N ASP A 317 -27.97 -9.68 -17.08
CA ASP A 317 -27.54 -10.16 -18.39
C ASP A 317 -26.36 -9.33 -18.91
N VAL A 318 -25.53 -9.94 -19.76
CA VAL A 318 -24.37 -9.28 -20.36
C VAL A 318 -24.66 -8.98 -21.83
N CYS A 319 -23.99 -7.97 -22.40
CA CYS A 319 -24.24 -7.47 -23.76
C CYS A 319 -24.17 -8.53 -24.89
N ARG A 320 -23.59 -9.71 -24.63
CA ARG A 320 -23.66 -10.87 -25.53
C ARG A 320 -24.17 -12.08 -24.76
N ALA A 321 -25.04 -12.87 -25.41
CA ALA A 321 -25.62 -14.08 -24.85
C ALA A 321 -24.57 -15.12 -24.40
N ASP A 322 -23.38 -15.15 -25.02
CA ASP A 322 -22.29 -16.08 -24.69
C ASP A 322 -21.31 -15.57 -23.61
N LEU A 323 -21.55 -14.37 -23.07
CA LEU A 323 -20.81 -13.83 -21.93
C LEU A 323 -21.57 -14.07 -20.63
N LEU A 324 -20.86 -14.58 -19.63
CA LEU A 324 -21.42 -14.97 -18.34
C LEU A 324 -21.10 -13.98 -17.21
N VAL A 325 -20.04 -13.20 -17.38
CA VAL A 325 -19.56 -12.24 -16.38
C VAL A 325 -18.93 -11.01 -17.03
N GLU A 326 -19.19 -9.84 -16.45
CA GLU A 326 -18.59 -8.57 -16.83
C GLU A 326 -18.22 -7.78 -15.57
N LEU A 327 -17.04 -7.15 -15.56
CA LEU A 327 -16.53 -6.39 -14.43
C LEU A 327 -16.16 -4.97 -14.85
N GLU A 328 -16.34 -4.02 -13.94
CA GLU A 328 -15.89 -2.65 -14.07
C GLU A 328 -15.38 -2.11 -12.74
N GLY A 329 -14.70 -0.96 -12.76
CA GLY A 329 -14.23 -0.31 -11.55
C GLY A 329 -13.52 1.01 -11.84
N ILE A 330 -13.04 1.65 -10.78
CA ILE A 330 -12.35 2.93 -10.84
C ILE A 330 -11.01 2.77 -10.15
N VAL A 331 -9.93 3.23 -10.79
CA VAL A 331 -8.64 3.39 -10.12
C VAL A 331 -8.51 4.84 -9.69
N VAL A 332 -8.41 5.06 -8.38
CA VAL A 332 -8.10 6.38 -7.82
C VAL A 332 -6.60 6.45 -7.63
N ARG A 333 -5.94 7.28 -8.44
CA ARG A 333 -4.51 7.51 -8.32
C ARG A 333 -4.34 8.70 -7.39
N GLU A 334 -3.93 8.41 -6.15
CA GLU A 334 -3.44 9.47 -5.26
C GLU A 334 -2.33 10.23 -5.98
N GLN A 335 -2.24 11.55 -5.74
CA GLN A 335 -1.23 12.39 -6.37
C GLN A 335 0.13 11.71 -6.26
N VAL A 336 0.67 11.33 -7.42
CA VAL A 336 2.00 10.74 -7.51
C VAL A 336 2.94 11.80 -6.97
N SER A 337 3.42 11.58 -5.74
CA SER A 337 4.58 12.30 -5.24
C SER A 337 5.64 12.21 -6.34
N PRO A 338 6.29 13.32 -6.73
CA PRO A 338 7.25 13.30 -7.83
C PRO A 338 8.20 12.13 -7.64
N ALA A 339 8.38 11.32 -8.69
CA ALA A 339 9.14 10.08 -8.63
C ALA A 339 10.43 10.30 -7.85
N ARG A 340 10.65 9.49 -6.80
CA ARG A 340 11.80 9.70 -5.93
C ARG A 340 13.09 9.64 -6.76
N THR A 341 14.02 10.53 -6.48
CA THR A 341 15.38 10.48 -7.03
C THR A 341 16.36 10.47 -5.88
N VAL A 342 17.48 9.77 -6.05
CA VAL A 342 18.56 9.80 -5.04
C VAL A 342 19.33 11.11 -5.22
N PRO A 343 19.25 12.05 -4.27
CA PRO A 343 20.01 13.29 -4.36
C PRO A 343 21.51 13.01 -4.27
N ALA A 344 22.32 13.93 -4.78
CA ALA A 344 23.77 13.84 -4.62
C ALA A 344 24.13 13.85 -3.12
N TRP A 345 24.78 12.80 -2.65
CA TRP A 345 25.09 12.57 -1.23
C TRP A 345 26.59 12.41 -0.97
N GLU A 346 27.38 12.13 -2.02
CA GLU A 346 28.79 11.75 -1.94
C GLU A 346 29.70 12.85 -1.38
N HIS A 347 29.25 14.11 -1.47
CA HIS A 347 29.94 15.29 -0.97
C HIS A 347 29.54 15.68 0.46
N LEU A 348 28.52 15.03 1.02
CA LEU A 348 28.00 15.31 2.35
C LEU A 348 28.81 14.58 3.43
N PRO A 349 28.77 15.07 4.69
CA PRO A 349 29.40 14.38 5.81
C PRO A 349 28.85 12.95 5.98
N ALA A 350 29.75 11.98 6.11
CA ALA A 350 29.41 10.60 6.42
C ALA A 350 30.24 10.13 7.63
N ALA A 351 29.63 10.12 8.81
CA ALA A 351 30.30 9.64 10.02
C ALA A 351 30.49 8.12 10.00
N GLN A 352 31.39 7.62 10.84
CA GLN A 352 31.59 6.18 11.12
C GLN A 352 32.06 5.31 9.94
N GLN A 353 32.51 5.90 8.84
CA GLN A 353 32.90 5.15 7.65
C GLN A 353 34.23 4.38 7.83
N PRO A 354 34.34 3.17 7.26
CA PRO A 354 35.59 2.42 7.24
C PRO A 354 36.70 3.07 6.40
N GLN A 355 37.92 3.01 6.91
CA GLN A 355 39.15 3.43 6.22
C GLN A 355 39.72 2.32 5.31
N TRP A 356 39.19 2.16 4.10
CA TRP A 356 39.71 1.19 3.11
C TRP A 356 39.86 1.71 1.68
N ARG A 357 39.68 3.01 1.44
CA ARG A 357 39.64 3.57 0.07
C ARG A 357 40.94 3.33 -0.71
N ASP A 358 42.07 3.29 -0.02
CA ASP A 358 43.39 3.02 -0.61
C ASP A 358 43.68 1.51 -0.78
N HIS A 359 42.75 0.64 -0.36
CA HIS A 359 42.93 -0.80 -0.49
C HIS A 359 42.82 -1.22 -1.98
N PRO A 360 43.76 -2.03 -2.52
CA PRO A 360 43.78 -2.39 -3.95
C PRO A 360 42.49 -3.04 -4.48
N ALA A 361 41.71 -3.70 -3.61
CA ALA A 361 40.46 -4.35 -3.98
C ALA A 361 39.24 -3.41 -3.98
N TYR A 362 39.33 -2.20 -3.41
CA TYR A 362 38.18 -1.32 -3.15
C TYR A 362 37.33 -1.04 -4.39
N GLY A 363 37.95 -0.59 -5.49
CA GLY A 363 37.25 -0.29 -6.74
C GLY A 363 36.54 -1.51 -7.34
N ARG A 364 37.21 -2.68 -7.36
CA ARG A 364 36.63 -3.94 -7.88
C ARG A 364 35.45 -4.41 -7.03
N VAL A 365 35.56 -4.33 -5.70
CA VAL A 365 34.47 -4.72 -4.79
C VAL A 365 33.23 -3.86 -5.03
N ARG A 366 33.37 -2.53 -5.10
CA ARG A 366 32.24 -1.63 -5.36
C ARG A 366 31.57 -1.91 -6.70
N ALA A 367 32.37 -2.11 -7.77
CA ALA A 367 31.83 -2.48 -9.07
C ALA A 367 31.09 -3.83 -9.05
N THR A 368 31.60 -4.80 -8.29
CA THR A 368 30.95 -6.12 -8.13
C THR A 368 29.60 -5.99 -7.43
N LEU A 369 29.52 -5.23 -6.33
CA LEU A 369 28.26 -4.98 -5.61
C LEU A 369 27.26 -4.20 -6.46
N ALA A 370 27.71 -3.21 -7.23
CA ALA A 370 26.86 -2.44 -8.13
C ALA A 370 26.24 -3.30 -9.24
N ALA A 371 26.96 -4.32 -9.71
CA ALA A 371 26.46 -5.26 -10.73
C ALA A 371 25.67 -6.45 -10.17
N ALA A 372 25.69 -6.66 -8.85
CA ALA A 372 25.00 -7.79 -8.22
C ALA A 372 23.47 -7.61 -8.24
N PRO A 373 22.67 -8.69 -8.29
CA PRO A 373 21.23 -8.60 -8.07
C PRO A 373 20.87 -7.92 -6.73
N PRO A 374 19.72 -7.26 -6.61
CA PRO A 374 19.25 -6.83 -5.29
C PRO A 374 18.87 -8.04 -4.44
N VAL A 375 19.15 -7.95 -3.15
CA VAL A 375 18.90 -9.00 -2.15
C VAL A 375 17.39 -9.04 -1.81
N VAL A 376 16.71 -7.89 -1.88
CA VAL A 376 15.23 -7.74 -1.73
C VAL A 376 14.59 -7.18 -3.00
N ARG A 377 13.28 -7.41 -3.19
CA ARG A 377 12.54 -6.99 -4.40
C ARG A 377 11.65 -5.75 -4.14
N PRO A 378 11.39 -4.90 -5.14
CA PRO A 378 10.50 -3.74 -4.99
C PRO A 378 9.09 -4.09 -4.51
N GLY A 379 8.50 -5.18 -4.99
CA GLY A 379 7.18 -5.65 -4.53
C GLY A 379 7.17 -6.00 -3.04
N GLU A 380 8.23 -6.62 -2.53
CA GLU A 380 8.39 -6.95 -1.11
C GLU A 380 8.51 -5.68 -0.25
N ILE A 381 9.16 -4.64 -0.77
CA ILE A 381 9.30 -3.35 -0.11
C ILE A 381 7.95 -2.63 -0.02
N ARG A 382 7.17 -2.63 -1.12
CA ARG A 382 5.83 -2.03 -1.14
C ARG A 382 4.88 -2.75 -0.17
N GLU A 383 4.88 -4.08 -0.19
CA GLU A 383 4.09 -4.87 0.75
C GLU A 383 4.43 -4.51 2.20
N LEU A 384 5.72 -4.45 2.55
CA LEU A 384 6.12 -4.05 3.90
C LEU A 384 5.65 -2.63 4.25
N ARG A 385 5.75 -1.69 3.31
CA ARG A 385 5.32 -0.31 3.51
C ARG A 385 3.83 -0.21 3.81
N ASP A 386 3.00 -0.96 3.09
CA ASP A 386 1.56 -1.01 3.32
C ASP A 386 1.25 -1.58 4.71
N ARG A 387 1.98 -2.62 5.15
CA ARG A 387 1.85 -3.14 6.51
C ARG A 387 2.28 -2.14 7.58
N LEU A 388 3.31 -1.32 7.31
CA LEU A 388 3.72 -0.26 8.22
C LEU A 388 2.68 0.88 8.28
N ALA A 389 1.91 1.10 7.21
CA ALA A 389 0.79 2.04 7.23
C ALA A 389 -0.33 1.55 8.17
N GLU A 390 -0.60 0.25 8.21
CA GLU A 390 -1.52 -0.36 9.19
C GLU A 390 -1.05 -0.14 10.63
N VAL A 391 0.27 -0.25 10.88
CA VAL A 391 0.85 0.05 12.20
C VAL A 391 0.69 1.54 12.52
N ALA A 392 1.00 2.44 11.59
CA ALA A 392 0.83 3.89 11.79
C ALA A 392 -0.63 4.26 12.11
N ALA A 393 -1.59 3.53 11.55
CA ALA A 393 -3.01 3.69 11.80
C ALA A 393 -3.53 2.99 13.08
N GLY A 394 -2.65 2.37 13.87
CA GLY A 394 -3.03 1.70 15.11
C GLY A 394 -3.69 0.33 14.95
N ARG A 395 -3.62 -0.28 13.75
CA ARG A 395 -4.26 -1.56 13.43
C ARG A 395 -3.32 -2.77 13.52
N ALA A 396 -2.05 -2.54 13.85
CA ALA A 396 -1.03 -3.57 14.01
C ALA A 396 0.11 -3.09 14.94
N HIS A 397 0.94 -4.04 15.38
CA HIS A 397 2.21 -3.80 16.05
C HIS A 397 3.41 -4.27 15.22
N ILE A 398 4.60 -3.81 15.58
CA ILE A 398 5.89 -4.28 15.05
C ILE A 398 6.67 -4.95 16.17
N LEU A 399 7.23 -6.12 15.85
CA LEU A 399 8.34 -6.68 16.60
C LEU A 399 9.57 -6.72 15.70
N GLN A 400 10.49 -5.79 15.95
CA GLN A 400 11.80 -5.77 15.31
C GLN A 400 12.86 -6.32 16.27
N MET A 401 13.46 -7.47 15.97
CA MET A 401 14.42 -8.11 16.88
C MET A 401 15.50 -8.93 16.17
N GLY A 402 16.59 -9.20 16.86
CA GLY A 402 17.70 -10.02 16.35
C GLY A 402 19.02 -9.57 16.96
N ASP A 403 20.13 -9.89 16.30
CA ASP A 403 21.45 -9.65 16.89
C ASP A 403 21.81 -8.16 17.02
N CYS A 404 22.71 -7.91 17.97
CA CYS A 404 23.39 -6.62 18.04
C CYS A 404 24.27 -6.42 16.80
N ALA A 405 25.11 -7.41 16.49
CA ALA A 405 25.92 -7.52 15.28
C ALA A 405 25.89 -8.97 14.79
N GLU A 406 25.46 -9.19 13.55
CA GLU A 406 25.41 -10.53 12.97
C GLU A 406 26.81 -11.10 12.77
N SER A 407 26.93 -12.42 12.97
CA SER A 407 28.15 -13.17 12.74
C SER A 407 28.11 -13.89 11.40
N PHE A 408 29.19 -13.86 10.61
CA PHE A 408 29.29 -14.70 9.40
C PHE A 408 29.28 -16.19 9.74
N TYR A 409 29.71 -16.56 10.95
CA TYR A 409 29.73 -17.95 11.42
C TYR A 409 28.33 -18.48 11.78
N GLU A 410 27.36 -17.59 11.98
CA GLU A 410 25.97 -17.90 12.30
C GLU A 410 25.03 -17.64 11.12
N GLY A 411 25.56 -17.49 9.90
CA GLY A 411 24.76 -17.28 8.68
C GLY A 411 24.16 -18.57 8.09
N THR A 412 24.36 -19.73 8.71
CA THR A 412 23.92 -21.02 8.17
C THR A 412 22.40 -21.18 8.21
N PRO A 413 21.79 -22.05 7.37
CA PRO A 413 20.35 -22.33 7.41
C PRO A 413 19.80 -22.73 8.80
N HIS A 414 20.57 -23.46 9.60
CA HIS A 414 20.17 -23.84 10.96
C HIS A 414 19.99 -22.61 11.86
N HIS A 415 21.04 -21.81 12.03
CA HIS A 415 21.01 -20.58 12.83
C HIS A 415 19.92 -19.61 12.34
N THR A 416 19.81 -19.42 11.02
CA THR A 416 18.76 -18.57 10.42
C THR A 416 17.36 -19.08 10.76
N GLY A 417 17.12 -20.39 10.64
CA GLY A 417 15.85 -21.01 11.03
C GLY A 417 15.52 -20.84 12.51
N THR A 418 16.52 -21.00 13.40
CA THR A 418 16.34 -20.78 14.85
C THR A 418 16.00 -19.32 15.16
N LYS A 419 16.65 -18.36 14.52
CA LYS A 419 16.37 -16.92 14.68
C LYS A 419 14.95 -16.56 14.20
N ILE A 420 14.51 -17.13 13.08
CA ILE A 420 13.14 -16.95 12.57
C ILE A 420 12.13 -17.52 13.56
N ALA A 421 12.32 -18.77 14.01
CA ALA A 421 11.40 -19.40 14.96
C ALA A 421 11.31 -18.64 16.29
N HIS A 422 12.43 -18.05 16.76
CA HIS A 422 12.42 -17.20 17.95
C HIS A 422 11.61 -15.91 17.75
N LEU A 423 11.76 -15.26 16.59
CA LEU A 423 10.98 -14.08 16.21
C LEU A 423 9.48 -14.41 16.10
N ASP A 424 9.12 -15.54 15.50
CA ASP A 424 7.73 -15.99 15.39
C ASP A 424 7.11 -16.18 16.77
N ALA A 425 7.77 -16.96 17.65
CA ALA A 425 7.27 -17.24 18.98
C ALA A 425 7.03 -15.97 19.81
N LEU A 426 7.94 -14.98 19.72
CA LEU A 426 7.78 -13.75 20.47
C LEU A 426 6.73 -12.81 19.87
N ALA A 427 6.62 -12.78 18.54
CA ALA A 427 5.58 -12.01 17.84
C ALA A 427 4.18 -12.58 18.10
N ASP A 428 4.03 -13.90 18.07
CA ASP A 428 2.76 -14.57 18.38
C ASP A 428 2.34 -14.26 19.82
N ARG A 429 3.28 -14.35 20.77
CA ARG A 429 3.03 -13.97 22.16
C ARG A 429 2.59 -12.51 22.33
N LEU A 430 3.20 -11.57 21.60
CA LEU A 430 2.76 -10.16 21.59
C LEU A 430 1.35 -10.02 21.00
N GLY A 431 1.06 -10.74 19.92
CA GLY A 431 -0.26 -10.76 19.27
C GLY A 431 -1.35 -11.33 20.17
N GLU A 432 -1.04 -12.35 20.99
CA GLU A 432 -1.97 -12.90 21.98
C GLU A 432 -2.37 -11.87 23.05
N HIS A 433 -1.41 -11.08 23.54
CA HIS A 433 -1.67 -10.05 24.54
C HIS A 433 -2.47 -8.86 23.98
N THR A 434 -2.14 -8.43 22.77
CA THR A 434 -2.70 -7.20 22.17
C THR A 434 -3.94 -7.46 21.31
N ARG A 435 -4.17 -8.70 20.89
CA ARG A 435 -5.18 -9.10 19.89
C ARG A 435 -5.05 -8.38 18.56
N LEU A 436 -3.88 -7.81 18.28
CA LEU A 436 -3.58 -7.13 17.02
C LEU A 436 -2.57 -7.95 16.20
N PRO A 437 -2.61 -7.84 14.87
CA PRO A 437 -1.56 -8.30 13.98
C PRO A 437 -0.17 -7.81 14.42
N VAL A 438 0.84 -8.68 14.34
CA VAL A 438 2.23 -8.33 14.66
C VAL A 438 3.11 -8.53 13.43
N LEU A 439 3.62 -7.43 12.90
CA LEU A 439 4.57 -7.39 11.81
C LEU A 439 5.95 -7.83 12.29
N ARG A 440 6.44 -8.94 11.73
CA ARG A 440 7.69 -9.59 12.13
C ARG A 440 8.86 -9.04 11.33
N ILE A 441 9.83 -8.42 11.99
CA ILE A 441 11.01 -7.83 11.34
C ILE A 441 12.29 -8.32 12.03
N GLY A 442 13.14 -9.03 11.29
CA GLY A 442 14.45 -9.45 11.76
C GLY A 442 15.48 -8.34 11.62
N ARG A 443 16.29 -8.13 12.66
CA ARG A 443 17.64 -7.53 12.56
C ARG A 443 18.59 -8.60 12.03
N LEU A 444 18.34 -8.99 10.78
CA LEU A 444 18.82 -10.22 10.18
C LEU A 444 19.01 -10.00 8.68
N GLY A 445 20.08 -10.53 8.10
CA GLY A 445 20.37 -10.41 6.67
C GLY A 445 21.06 -9.11 6.29
N GLY A 446 21.86 -8.51 7.17
CA GLY A 446 22.74 -7.40 6.80
C GLY A 446 23.33 -6.58 7.95
N GLN A 447 23.03 -6.92 9.21
CA GLN A 447 23.46 -6.25 10.43
C GLN A 447 24.94 -6.56 10.79
N TYR A 448 25.82 -6.50 9.79
CA TYR A 448 27.24 -6.85 9.89
C TYR A 448 28.17 -5.66 10.16
N ALA A 449 27.61 -4.48 10.47
CA ALA A 449 28.36 -3.26 10.73
C ALA A 449 27.85 -2.55 11.98
N LYS A 450 28.76 -1.94 12.75
CA LYS A 450 28.44 -1.24 14.01
C LYS A 450 29.17 0.10 14.13
N PRO A 451 28.46 1.19 14.50
CA PRO A 451 29.11 2.43 14.85
C PRO A 451 29.79 2.28 16.22
N ARG A 452 30.90 3.00 16.44
CA ARG A 452 31.69 2.90 17.67
C ARG A 452 31.95 4.28 18.26
N SER A 453 31.88 4.36 19.59
CA SER A 453 32.16 5.60 20.35
C SER A 453 33.63 5.97 20.36
N GLN A 454 34.52 4.97 20.29
CA GLN A 454 35.97 5.15 20.19
C GLN A 454 36.48 4.39 18.97
N PRO A 455 37.46 4.94 18.22
CA PRO A 455 38.02 4.30 17.04
C PRO A 455 38.96 3.14 17.36
N THR A 456 39.52 3.11 18.56
CA THR A 456 40.46 2.09 19.05
C THR A 456 39.97 1.49 20.38
N GLU A 457 40.52 0.34 20.73
CA GLU A 457 40.39 -0.29 22.05
C GLU A 457 41.72 -0.92 22.48
N THR A 458 41.95 -0.98 23.80
CA THR A 458 43.13 -1.66 24.36
C THR A 458 42.80 -3.11 24.64
N VAL A 459 43.53 -4.01 23.99
CA VAL A 459 43.39 -5.47 24.12
C VAL A 459 44.74 -6.03 24.53
N ASP A 460 44.80 -6.64 25.71
CA ASP A 460 46.03 -7.24 26.27
C ASP A 460 47.23 -6.28 26.28
N GLY A 461 46.96 -5.00 26.60
CA GLY A 461 47.95 -3.93 26.66
C GLY A 461 48.32 -3.30 25.30
N THR A 462 47.75 -3.79 24.19
CA THR A 462 48.00 -3.26 22.84
C THR A 462 46.80 -2.43 22.37
N GLU A 463 47.04 -1.25 21.81
CA GLU A 463 45.99 -0.47 21.16
C GLU A 463 45.70 -1.02 19.75
N LEU A 464 44.45 -1.40 19.50
CA LEU A 464 43.99 -1.95 18.23
C LEU A 464 42.82 -1.13 17.67
N PRO A 465 42.62 -1.08 16.34
CA PRO A 465 41.37 -0.63 15.77
C PRO A 465 40.22 -1.45 16.35
N VAL A 466 39.16 -0.74 16.70
CA VAL A 466 38.02 -1.33 17.36
C VAL A 466 37.26 -2.26 16.39
N PHE A 467 36.63 -3.33 16.90
CA PHE A 467 35.76 -4.16 16.07
C PHE A 467 34.55 -3.34 15.58
N ARG A 468 34.27 -3.35 14.27
CA ARG A 468 33.19 -2.56 13.65
C ARG A 468 32.14 -3.42 12.96
N GLY A 469 32.10 -4.71 13.28
CA GLY A 469 31.25 -5.69 12.61
C GLY A 469 31.98 -6.39 11.46
N HIS A 470 31.55 -7.61 11.13
CA HIS A 470 32.23 -8.46 10.17
C HIS A 470 32.29 -7.93 8.73
N MET A 471 31.40 -7.00 8.35
CA MET A 471 31.49 -6.28 7.08
C MET A 471 32.73 -5.38 7.02
N VAL A 472 33.27 -4.98 8.18
CA VAL A 472 34.39 -4.05 8.28
C VAL A 472 35.70 -4.75 8.60
N ASN A 473 35.75 -5.47 9.71
CA ASN A 473 36.95 -6.18 10.19
C ASN A 473 36.56 -7.45 10.96
N ALA A 474 37.54 -8.27 11.32
CA ALA A 474 37.32 -9.45 12.16
C ALA A 474 37.33 -9.08 13.65
N GLU A 475 36.64 -9.88 14.45
CA GLU A 475 36.54 -9.82 15.91
C GLU A 475 37.86 -10.18 16.61
N GLY A 476 38.74 -10.93 15.94
CA GLY A 476 40.04 -11.39 16.44
C GLY A 476 40.90 -10.29 17.07
N ARG A 477 41.68 -10.65 18.09
CA ARG A 477 42.46 -9.74 18.96
C ARG A 477 43.85 -9.38 18.40
N SER A 478 43.98 -9.22 17.08
CA SER A 478 45.26 -8.89 16.42
C SER A 478 45.13 -7.70 15.47
N ALA A 479 46.23 -6.98 15.23
CA ALA A 479 46.24 -5.85 14.29
C ALA A 479 45.82 -6.26 12.87
N GLU A 480 46.18 -7.46 12.44
CA GLU A 480 45.76 -8.00 11.14
C GLU A 480 44.25 -8.25 11.09
N ALA A 481 43.68 -8.90 12.10
CA ALA A 481 42.24 -9.16 12.17
C ALA A 481 41.42 -7.86 12.20
N ARG A 482 41.94 -6.82 12.86
CA ARG A 482 41.28 -5.52 13.02
C ARG A 482 41.42 -4.58 11.83
N ARG A 483 42.25 -4.92 10.83
CA ARG A 483 42.39 -4.15 9.59
C ARG A 483 41.06 -4.12 8.84
N HIS A 484 40.65 -2.93 8.40
CA HIS A 484 39.47 -2.78 7.56
C HIS A 484 39.74 -3.40 6.18
N ASP A 485 38.85 -4.27 5.73
CA ASP A 485 38.99 -4.99 4.46
C ASP A 485 37.70 -4.86 3.64
N PRO A 486 37.72 -4.18 2.47
CA PRO A 486 36.51 -3.98 1.69
C PRO A 486 35.99 -5.29 1.09
N VAL A 487 36.80 -6.34 0.95
CA VAL A 487 36.35 -7.65 0.43
C VAL A 487 35.24 -8.24 1.30
N ARG A 488 35.23 -7.91 2.60
CA ARG A 488 34.20 -8.33 3.55
C ARG A 488 32.80 -7.82 3.19
N MET A 489 32.67 -6.75 2.40
CA MET A 489 31.38 -6.31 1.86
C MET A 489 30.77 -7.34 0.90
N LEU A 490 31.59 -8.09 0.15
CA LEU A 490 31.11 -9.17 -0.72
C LEU A 490 30.61 -10.36 0.11
N TRP A 491 31.28 -10.66 1.23
CA TRP A 491 30.83 -11.70 2.15
C TRP A 491 29.52 -11.31 2.82
N ALA A 492 29.41 -10.07 3.29
CA ALA A 492 28.16 -9.54 3.83
C ALA A 492 27.01 -9.66 2.82
N TYR A 493 27.24 -9.27 1.56
CA TYR A 493 26.25 -9.47 0.49
C TYR A 493 25.83 -10.94 0.33
N HIS A 494 26.81 -11.86 0.28
CA HIS A 494 26.53 -13.28 0.07
C HIS A 494 25.69 -13.88 1.20
N PHE A 495 26.08 -13.67 2.46
CA PHE A 495 25.31 -14.15 3.61
C PHE A 495 23.94 -13.48 3.72
N SER A 496 23.85 -12.18 3.39
CA SER A 496 22.56 -11.48 3.31
C SER A 496 21.63 -12.14 2.29
N ASP A 497 22.11 -12.50 1.10
CA ASP A 497 21.30 -13.16 0.07
C ASP A 497 20.79 -14.54 0.51
N GLU A 498 21.66 -15.37 1.10
CA GLU A 498 21.26 -16.68 1.65
C GLU A 498 20.18 -16.56 2.72
N ILE A 499 20.32 -15.58 3.62
CA ILE A 499 19.32 -15.29 4.64
C ILE A 499 18.00 -14.86 3.99
N GLN A 500 18.02 -13.96 3.00
CA GLN A 500 16.77 -13.55 2.34
C GLN A 500 16.05 -14.69 1.65
N GLN A 501 16.79 -15.64 1.06
CA GLN A 501 16.20 -16.84 0.48
C GLN A 501 15.46 -17.65 1.55
N ALA A 502 16.04 -17.80 2.75
CA ALA A 502 15.37 -18.44 3.87
C ALA A 502 14.13 -17.67 4.36
N LEU A 503 14.20 -16.34 4.47
CA LEU A 503 13.04 -15.51 4.85
C LEU A 503 11.90 -15.62 3.83
N ARG A 504 12.23 -15.59 2.52
CA ARG A 504 11.26 -15.80 1.43
C ARG A 504 10.63 -17.19 1.50
N ALA A 505 11.44 -18.23 1.69
CA ALA A 505 10.94 -19.60 1.82
C ALA A 505 9.99 -19.75 3.02
N HIS A 506 10.33 -19.12 4.15
CA HIS A 506 9.46 -19.09 5.33
C HIS A 506 8.14 -18.36 5.06
N ARG A 507 8.16 -17.16 4.44
CA ARG A 507 6.95 -16.43 4.04
C ARG A 507 6.05 -17.27 3.12
N ALA A 508 6.65 -17.94 2.13
CA ALA A 508 5.91 -18.80 1.21
C ALA A 508 5.28 -20.02 1.90
N ALA A 509 5.93 -20.58 2.94
CA ALA A 509 5.41 -21.71 3.69
C ALA A 509 4.27 -21.34 4.66
N THR A 510 4.23 -20.08 5.11
CA THR A 510 3.27 -19.59 6.12
C THR A 510 2.10 -18.78 5.53
N SER A 511 2.16 -18.39 4.26
CA SER A 511 1.16 -17.53 3.59
C SER A 511 -0.28 -18.07 3.61
N LEU A 512 -0.47 -19.40 3.66
CA LEU A 512 -1.80 -20.03 3.75
C LEU A 512 -2.35 -20.12 5.18
N ARG A 513 -1.53 -19.80 6.20
CA ARG A 513 -1.85 -20.03 7.63
C ARG A 513 -1.72 -18.79 8.51
N SER A 514 -1.04 -17.74 8.05
CA SER A 514 -0.71 -16.56 8.86
C SER A 514 -1.42 -15.31 8.35
N LEU A 515 -2.19 -14.67 9.22
CA LEU A 515 -2.73 -13.31 9.01
C LEU A 515 -1.63 -12.23 9.06
N ASN A 516 -0.39 -12.60 9.43
CA ASN A 516 0.74 -11.72 9.68
C ASN A 516 1.91 -12.09 8.74
N PRO A 517 2.08 -11.44 7.58
CA PRO A 517 3.18 -11.75 6.66
C PRO A 517 4.53 -11.28 7.21
N GLY A 518 5.55 -12.14 7.08
CA GLY A 518 6.90 -11.93 7.58
C GLY A 518 7.65 -13.26 7.74
N PRO A 519 8.91 -13.24 8.20
CA PRO A 519 9.63 -12.07 8.65
C PRO A 519 10.25 -11.25 7.49
N TRP A 520 10.37 -9.94 7.71
CA TRP A 520 11.09 -9.01 6.85
C TRP A 520 12.50 -8.75 7.38
N SER A 521 13.42 -8.27 6.55
CA SER A 521 14.78 -7.96 7.00
C SER A 521 14.99 -6.48 7.30
N SER A 522 15.91 -6.19 8.21
CA SER A 522 16.32 -4.83 8.57
C SER A 522 17.79 -4.79 9.02
N HIS A 523 18.47 -3.67 8.77
CA HIS A 523 19.81 -3.39 9.32
C HIS A 523 20.09 -1.88 9.37
N ASP A 524 21.08 -1.48 10.19
CA ASP A 524 21.64 -0.12 10.20
C ASP A 524 22.35 0.14 8.87
N ALA A 525 21.89 1.13 8.12
CA ALA A 525 22.44 1.51 6.81
C ALA A 525 23.77 2.28 6.95
N LEU A 526 24.74 1.70 7.66
CA LEU A 526 25.90 2.40 8.18
C LEU A 526 27.01 2.64 7.13
N VAL A 527 27.37 1.60 6.39
CA VAL A 527 28.53 1.61 5.48
C VAL A 527 28.08 2.10 4.11
N MET A 528 28.37 3.37 3.79
CA MET A 528 27.86 4.02 2.57
C MET A 528 28.36 3.34 1.29
N ASP A 529 29.59 2.81 1.30
CA ASP A 529 30.15 2.08 0.14
C ASP A 529 29.37 0.79 -0.18
N TYR A 530 28.73 0.18 0.83
CA TYR A 530 27.85 -0.99 0.66
C TYR A 530 26.42 -0.55 0.31
N THR A 531 25.85 0.36 1.11
CA THR A 531 24.48 0.84 0.95
C THR A 531 24.27 1.45 -0.44
N ALA A 532 25.13 2.38 -0.86
CA ALA A 532 24.97 3.05 -2.15
C ALA A 532 25.20 2.12 -3.34
N ALA A 533 26.09 1.14 -3.22
CA ALA A 533 26.32 0.16 -4.28
C ALA A 533 25.11 -0.77 -4.49
N LEU A 534 24.18 -0.86 -3.54
CA LEU A 534 23.00 -1.71 -3.61
C LEU A 534 21.70 -0.94 -3.88
N VAL A 535 21.76 0.35 -4.22
CA VAL A 535 20.60 1.09 -4.74
C VAL A 535 20.32 0.65 -6.19
N ARG A 536 19.05 0.41 -6.51
CA ARG A 536 18.55 -0.04 -7.83
C ARG A 536 17.37 0.81 -8.25
N ILE A 537 16.97 0.71 -9.52
CA ILE A 537 15.73 1.29 -10.03
C ILE A 537 14.71 0.16 -10.21
N ASP A 538 13.49 0.33 -9.72
CA ASP A 538 12.38 -0.53 -10.07
C ASP A 538 11.99 -0.27 -11.53
N GLU A 539 12.15 -1.27 -12.40
CA GLU A 539 11.83 -1.15 -13.83
C GLU A 539 10.35 -0.88 -14.09
N THR A 540 9.47 -1.17 -13.12
CA THR A 540 8.02 -0.99 -13.22
C THR A 540 7.61 0.46 -12.95
N THR A 541 8.19 1.07 -11.91
CA THR A 541 7.80 2.41 -11.43
C THR A 541 8.80 3.50 -11.83
N GLY A 542 10.03 3.12 -12.19
CA GLY A 542 11.15 4.03 -12.40
C GLY A 542 11.76 4.57 -11.11
N GLU A 543 11.32 4.12 -9.93
CA GLU A 543 11.78 4.66 -8.66
C GLU A 543 12.97 3.90 -8.07
N PRO A 544 13.89 4.62 -7.40
CA PRO A 544 15.03 4.01 -6.71
C PRO A 544 14.61 3.27 -5.45
N PHE A 545 15.19 2.11 -5.21
CA PHE A 545 15.05 1.34 -3.96
C PHE A 545 16.41 0.84 -3.48
N LEU A 546 16.58 0.73 -2.16
CA LEU A 546 17.73 0.06 -1.55
C LEU A 546 17.50 -1.44 -1.57
N GLY A 547 18.32 -2.15 -2.35
CA GLY A 547 18.24 -3.59 -2.54
C GLY A 547 18.91 -4.42 -1.45
N SER A 548 19.56 -3.82 -0.45
CA SER A 548 20.26 -4.58 0.61
C SER A 548 19.33 -5.12 1.70
N THR A 549 18.18 -4.49 1.93
CA THR A 549 17.20 -4.90 2.94
C THR A 549 15.85 -4.25 2.72
N HIS A 550 14.78 -4.84 3.28
CA HIS A 550 13.43 -4.27 3.21
C HIS A 550 13.35 -2.96 4.01
N PHE A 551 13.84 -2.97 5.25
CA PHE A 551 13.66 -1.87 6.21
C PHE A 551 15.00 -1.38 6.80
N PRO A 552 15.72 -0.47 6.12
CA PRO A 552 16.93 0.14 6.67
C PRO A 552 16.60 1.10 7.83
N TRP A 553 17.52 1.21 8.79
CA TRP A 553 17.49 2.31 9.77
C TRP A 553 18.76 3.14 9.77
N ILE A 554 18.64 4.38 10.25
CA ILE A 554 19.75 5.29 10.50
C ILE A 554 20.04 5.33 12.00
N GLY A 555 21.26 4.96 12.38
CA GLY A 555 21.70 5.04 13.77
C GLY A 555 21.84 6.47 14.31
N GLU A 556 21.77 6.64 15.64
CA GLU A 556 21.84 7.96 16.32
C GLU A 556 23.12 8.77 15.97
N ARG A 557 24.21 8.09 15.60
CA ARG A 557 25.52 8.72 15.30
C ARG A 557 25.69 9.13 13.83
N THR A 558 24.69 8.86 13.00
CA THR A 558 24.68 9.07 11.55
C THR A 558 23.36 9.67 11.07
N GLY A 559 22.52 10.13 12.01
CA GLY A 559 21.19 10.69 11.76
C GLY A 559 21.17 12.21 11.75
N GLY A 560 22.26 12.89 11.38
CA GLY A 560 22.22 14.33 11.14
C GLY A 560 21.34 14.63 9.91
N PRO A 561 20.40 15.59 9.96
CA PRO A 561 19.50 15.88 8.82
C PRO A 561 20.21 16.20 7.50
N ALA A 562 21.45 16.70 7.56
CA ALA A 562 22.28 17.03 6.40
C ALA A 562 23.37 15.96 6.10
N ASP A 563 23.36 14.83 6.80
CA ASP A 563 24.34 13.76 6.61
C ASP A 563 24.02 12.94 5.35
N ALA A 564 25.06 12.34 4.79
CA ALA A 564 24.98 11.48 3.62
C ALA A 564 23.97 10.32 3.77
N HIS A 565 23.85 9.77 4.98
CA HIS A 565 22.91 8.68 5.31
C HIS A 565 21.45 9.09 5.12
N VAL A 566 21.07 10.25 5.66
CA VAL A 566 19.70 10.79 5.55
C VAL A 566 19.40 11.13 4.10
N THR A 567 20.32 11.82 3.40
CA THR A 567 20.14 12.22 1.99
C THR A 567 20.03 11.02 1.04
N LEU A 568 20.84 9.97 1.23
CA LEU A 568 20.73 8.78 0.39
C LEU A 568 19.37 8.09 0.61
N LEU A 569 18.99 7.90 1.88
CA LEU A 569 17.77 7.17 2.20
C LEU A 569 16.49 7.97 1.91
N SER A 570 16.51 9.31 2.00
CA SER A 570 15.36 10.13 1.54
C SER A 570 15.01 9.86 0.08
N GLY A 571 16.01 9.47 -0.71
CA GLY A 571 15.89 9.19 -2.13
C GLY A 571 15.32 7.83 -2.50
N VAL A 572 15.27 6.83 -1.60
CA VAL A 572 14.78 5.46 -1.95
C VAL A 572 13.33 5.24 -1.52
N VAL A 573 12.61 4.30 -2.13
CA VAL A 573 11.20 3.99 -1.80
C VAL A 573 11.01 3.14 -0.54
N ASN A 574 12.08 2.52 -0.01
CA ASN A 574 11.99 1.72 1.21
C ASN A 574 11.32 2.49 2.35
N PRO A 575 10.55 1.82 3.23
CA PRO A 575 10.29 2.39 4.54
C PRO A 575 11.63 2.57 5.27
N ILE A 576 11.75 3.61 6.07
CA ILE A 576 13.00 3.98 6.74
C ILE A 576 12.73 4.20 8.22
N ALA A 577 13.65 3.74 9.05
CA ALA A 577 13.63 4.08 10.47
C ALA A 577 14.80 5.01 10.86
N CYS A 578 14.62 5.82 11.89
CA CYS A 578 15.67 6.64 12.46
C CYS A 578 15.69 6.51 13.99
N LYS A 579 16.88 6.32 14.56
CA LYS A 579 17.08 6.24 16.01
C LYS A 579 17.11 7.63 16.62
N ILE A 580 16.24 7.88 17.58
CA ILE A 580 16.16 9.15 18.31
C ILE A 580 16.59 8.93 19.77
N GLY A 581 17.65 9.63 20.17
CA GLY A 581 18.23 9.55 21.52
C GLY A 581 17.89 10.76 22.39
N PRO A 582 18.34 10.76 23.66
CA PRO A 582 17.96 11.76 24.67
C PRO A 582 18.49 13.18 24.41
N ARG A 583 19.33 13.37 23.39
CA ARG A 583 19.85 14.68 22.98
C ARG A 583 19.15 15.26 21.76
N ALA A 584 18.20 14.54 21.17
CA ALA A 584 17.43 15.06 20.05
C ALA A 584 16.57 16.25 20.49
N THR A 585 16.42 17.23 19.62
CA THR A 585 15.53 18.38 19.83
C THR A 585 14.34 18.30 18.88
N PRO A 586 13.19 18.92 19.21
CA PRO A 586 12.03 18.99 18.31
C PRO A 586 12.40 19.44 16.90
N GLU A 587 13.26 20.45 16.77
CA GLU A 587 13.70 21.00 15.50
C GLU A 587 14.46 19.95 14.67
N SER A 588 15.44 19.28 15.28
CA SER A 588 16.23 18.24 14.60
C SER A 588 15.37 17.05 14.15
N VAL A 589 14.38 16.65 14.95
CA VAL A 589 13.47 15.55 14.60
C VAL A 589 12.52 15.98 13.48
N LEU A 590 12.01 17.21 13.51
CA LEU A 590 11.16 17.72 12.43
C LEU A 590 11.93 17.89 11.12
N GLU A 591 13.21 18.27 11.17
CA GLU A 591 14.07 18.27 9.97
C GLU A 591 14.26 16.87 9.39
N LEU A 592 14.47 15.86 10.24
CA LEU A 592 14.50 14.46 9.82
C LEU A 592 13.18 14.02 9.19
N CYS A 593 12.04 14.37 9.80
CA CYS A 593 10.72 14.06 9.25
C CYS A 593 10.52 14.71 7.87
N ARG A 594 10.86 15.98 7.71
CA ARG A 594 10.77 16.66 6.40
C ARG A 594 11.67 16.04 5.34
N ALA A 595 12.86 15.57 5.72
CA ALA A 595 13.80 14.94 4.80
C ALA A 595 13.36 13.52 4.39
N LEU A 596 12.97 12.68 5.35
CA LEU A 596 12.70 11.26 5.12
C LEU A 596 11.25 10.96 4.72
N ASP A 597 10.32 11.83 5.11
CA ASP A 597 8.88 11.74 4.87
C ASP A 597 8.28 13.09 4.44
N PRO A 598 8.73 13.68 3.31
CA PRO A 598 8.27 14.99 2.85
C PRO A 598 6.77 15.01 2.52
N HIS A 599 6.19 13.86 2.15
CA HIS A 599 4.82 13.74 1.69
C HIS A 599 3.86 13.22 2.76
N ARG A 600 4.33 13.00 4.01
CA ARG A 600 3.51 12.49 5.12
C ARG A 600 2.83 11.18 4.75
N GLU A 601 3.60 10.26 4.18
CA GLU A 601 3.09 8.98 3.68
C GLU A 601 3.05 7.97 4.84
N PRO A 602 1.87 7.48 5.27
CA PRO A 602 1.78 6.46 6.30
C PRO A 602 2.65 5.24 5.97
N GLY A 603 3.32 4.69 6.98
CA GLY A 603 4.24 3.56 6.80
C GLY A 603 5.61 3.91 6.20
N ARG A 604 5.86 5.18 5.81
CA ARG A 604 7.17 5.63 5.30
C ARG A 604 8.24 5.70 6.38
N LEU A 605 7.98 6.43 7.46
CA LEU A 605 8.97 6.78 8.47
C LEU A 605 8.64 6.17 9.82
N THR A 606 9.64 5.56 10.43
CA THR A 606 9.59 5.07 11.81
C THR A 606 10.60 5.80 12.67
N LEU A 607 10.17 6.31 13.82
CA LEU A 607 11.06 6.89 14.82
C LEU A 607 11.27 5.86 15.96
N ILE A 608 12.52 5.45 16.15
CA ILE A 608 12.90 4.47 17.16
C ILE A 608 13.47 5.22 18.37
N SER A 609 12.67 5.36 19.42
CA SER A 609 13.04 6.03 20.67
C SER A 609 13.96 5.16 21.51
N ARG A 610 15.12 5.68 21.92
CA ARG A 610 16.11 4.98 22.76
C ARG A 610 16.66 5.86 23.89
N MET A 611 15.77 6.43 24.68
CA MET A 611 16.10 7.51 25.62
C MET A 611 16.92 7.04 26.82
N GLY A 612 16.74 5.81 27.28
CA GLY A 612 17.12 5.36 28.61
C GLY A 612 16.00 5.60 29.61
N ARG A 613 15.84 4.67 30.58
CA ARG A 613 14.77 4.71 31.59
C ARG A 613 14.69 6.02 32.38
N GLU A 614 15.83 6.68 32.60
CA GLU A 614 15.89 7.92 33.39
C GLU A 614 15.46 9.14 32.59
N ALA A 615 15.70 9.12 31.27
CA ALA A 615 15.50 10.28 30.40
C ALA A 615 14.17 10.22 29.63
N VAL A 616 13.58 9.04 29.41
CA VAL A 616 12.39 8.86 28.56
C VAL A 616 11.23 9.78 28.96
N GLY A 617 10.94 9.92 30.26
CA GLY A 617 9.83 10.74 30.75
C GLY A 617 10.01 12.25 30.58
N THR A 618 11.23 12.73 30.30
CA THR A 618 11.51 14.17 30.13
C THR A 618 11.92 14.52 28.71
N ALA A 619 12.71 13.68 28.05
CA ALA A 619 13.26 13.94 26.73
C ALA A 619 12.30 13.59 25.59
N LEU A 620 11.46 12.55 25.73
CA LEU A 620 10.56 12.10 24.66
C LEU A 620 9.32 12.99 24.46
N PRO A 621 8.61 13.46 25.51
CA PRO A 621 7.37 14.24 25.35
C PRO A 621 7.46 15.45 24.39
N PRO A 622 8.49 16.32 24.44
CA PRO A 622 8.55 17.46 23.52
C PRO A 622 8.72 17.04 22.06
N LEU A 623 9.36 15.90 21.79
CA LEU A 623 9.56 15.38 20.43
C LEU A 623 8.26 14.81 19.86
N VAL A 624 7.57 13.99 20.66
CA VAL A 624 6.29 13.37 20.28
C VAL A 624 5.25 14.43 19.98
N ARG A 625 5.13 15.46 20.83
CA ARG A 625 4.25 16.61 20.61
C ARG A 625 4.55 17.30 19.28
N ALA A 626 5.83 17.64 19.03
CA ALA A 626 6.21 18.37 17.83
C ALA A 626 5.93 17.60 16.53
N VAL A 627 6.22 16.30 16.51
CA VAL A 627 5.95 15.43 15.35
C VAL A 627 4.45 15.29 15.10
N GLY A 628 3.66 15.09 16.17
CA GLY A 628 2.20 15.02 16.08
C GLY A 628 1.57 16.33 15.58
N GLU A 629 1.99 17.48 16.12
CA GLU A 629 1.53 18.81 15.68
C GLU A 629 1.92 19.11 14.22
N ALA A 630 3.03 18.58 13.75
CA ALA A 630 3.46 18.71 12.35
C ALA A 630 2.73 17.75 11.39
N GLY A 631 1.92 16.83 11.91
CA GLY A 631 1.08 15.93 11.12
C GLY A 631 1.84 14.82 10.38
N HIS A 632 3.02 14.42 10.84
CA HIS A 632 3.74 13.29 10.26
C HIS A 632 3.19 11.96 10.79
N PRO A 633 2.69 11.05 9.93
CA PRO A 633 2.12 9.76 10.35
C PRO A 633 3.23 8.73 10.59
N VAL A 634 4.17 9.05 11.48
CA VAL A 634 5.28 8.17 11.79
C VAL A 634 4.82 6.98 12.62
N VAL A 635 5.51 5.85 12.45
CA VAL A 635 5.43 4.76 13.43
C VAL A 635 6.41 5.05 14.57
N TRP A 636 5.97 4.89 15.82
CA TRP A 636 6.84 4.98 17.00
C TRP A 636 7.22 3.60 17.52
N LEU A 637 8.52 3.31 17.61
CA LEU A 637 9.03 2.11 18.28
C LEU A 637 9.83 2.49 19.53
N CYS A 638 9.82 1.62 20.53
CA CYS A 638 10.75 1.70 21.65
C CYS A 638 11.92 0.73 21.45
N ASP A 639 13.13 1.27 21.54
CA ASP A 639 14.38 0.55 21.75
C ASP A 639 14.84 0.78 23.19
N PRO A 640 14.39 -0.06 24.13
CA PRO A 640 14.79 0.08 25.53
C PRO A 640 16.25 -0.36 25.75
N MET A 641 16.91 -0.95 24.76
CA MET A 641 18.18 -1.64 24.93
C MET A 641 19.35 -0.66 24.99
N HIS A 642 19.46 0.16 23.95
CA HIS A 642 20.65 1.01 23.77
C HIS A 642 20.69 2.12 24.82
N GLY A 643 19.54 2.55 25.33
CA GLY A 643 19.35 3.49 26.45
C GLY A 643 20.03 3.08 27.76
N ASN A 644 19.99 1.78 28.06
CA ASN A 644 20.18 1.25 29.42
C ASN A 644 21.41 0.35 29.55
N THR A 645 22.45 0.61 28.76
CA THR A 645 23.69 -0.18 28.85
C THR A 645 24.55 0.33 29.98
N VAL A 646 24.89 -0.54 30.93
CA VAL A 646 25.79 -0.25 32.06
C VAL A 646 27.02 -1.16 32.02
N LYS A 647 28.08 -0.83 32.76
CA LYS A 647 29.28 -1.67 32.88
C LYS A 647 29.39 -2.24 34.29
N LEU A 648 29.67 -3.53 34.38
CA LEU A 648 30.08 -4.18 35.63
C LEU A 648 31.48 -3.71 36.06
N PRO A 649 31.90 -3.92 37.32
CA PRO A 649 33.26 -3.61 37.78
C PRO A 649 34.37 -4.28 36.95
N THR A 650 34.07 -5.43 36.33
CA THR A 650 34.96 -6.14 35.39
C THR A 650 35.11 -5.44 34.04
N GLY A 651 34.30 -4.41 33.75
CA GLY A 651 34.26 -3.72 32.47
C GLY A 651 33.25 -4.32 31.47
N THR A 652 32.71 -5.51 31.74
CA THR A 652 31.69 -6.17 30.92
C THR A 652 30.42 -5.33 30.84
N LYS A 653 29.90 -5.14 29.63
CA LYS A 653 28.63 -4.43 29.42
C LYS A 653 27.47 -5.36 29.76
N VAL A 654 26.48 -4.85 30.46
CA VAL A 654 25.22 -5.56 30.73
C VAL A 654 24.04 -4.58 30.59
N ARG A 655 22.84 -5.12 30.47
CA ARG A 655 21.56 -4.40 30.60
C ARG A 655 20.72 -5.10 31.65
N ARG A 656 19.83 -4.37 32.33
CA ARG A 656 18.94 -4.93 33.36
C ARG A 656 17.53 -5.01 32.80
N LEU A 657 16.91 -6.19 32.82
CA LEU A 657 15.56 -6.41 32.30
C LEU A 657 14.54 -5.41 32.86
N ASP A 658 14.59 -5.12 34.16
CA ASP A 658 13.69 -4.14 34.80
C ASP A 658 13.83 -2.73 34.23
N ASP A 659 15.05 -2.31 33.88
CA ASP A 659 15.29 -1.01 33.27
C ASP A 659 14.70 -0.96 31.85
N LEU A 660 14.79 -2.08 31.12
CA LEU A 660 14.25 -2.20 29.77
C LEU A 660 12.71 -2.14 29.77
N VAL A 661 12.09 -2.87 30.70
CA VAL A 661 10.64 -2.86 30.91
C VAL A 661 10.19 -1.46 31.32
N ALA A 662 10.87 -0.81 32.27
CA ALA A 662 10.53 0.52 32.73
C ALA A 662 10.58 1.58 31.63
N GLU A 663 11.62 1.56 30.77
CA GLU A 663 11.69 2.48 29.63
C GLU A 663 10.55 2.24 28.64
N THR A 664 10.22 0.97 28.38
CA THR A 664 9.20 0.61 27.40
C THR A 664 7.81 1.06 27.85
N LEU A 665 7.46 0.81 29.12
CA LEU A 665 6.21 1.27 29.73
C LEU A 665 6.11 2.80 29.67
N ALA A 666 7.16 3.51 30.09
CA ALA A 666 7.18 4.97 30.05
C ALA A 666 7.10 5.54 28.63
N CYS A 667 7.74 4.91 27.65
CA CYS A 667 7.63 5.28 26.24
C CYS A 667 6.19 5.15 25.73
N ARG A 668 5.55 4.01 25.99
CA ARG A 668 4.14 3.75 25.64
C ARG A 668 3.23 4.80 26.26
N ASP A 669 3.40 5.08 27.55
CA ASP A 669 2.53 6.00 28.29
C ASP A 669 2.68 7.45 27.78
N VAL A 670 3.91 7.87 27.45
CA VAL A 670 4.17 9.18 26.81
C VAL A 670 3.47 9.27 25.45
N LEU A 671 3.59 8.24 24.60
CA LEU A 671 2.94 8.24 23.28
C LEU A 671 1.41 8.31 23.40
N ARG A 672 0.82 7.48 24.27
CA ARG A 672 -0.63 7.50 24.56
C ARG A 672 -1.09 8.87 25.06
N ALA A 673 -0.35 9.49 25.98
CA ALA A 673 -0.69 10.81 26.52
C ALA A 673 -0.67 11.94 25.46
N HIS A 674 0.04 11.75 24.36
CA HIS A 674 0.13 12.69 23.25
C HIS A 674 -0.70 12.26 22.03
N GLY A 675 -1.60 11.27 22.17
CA GLY A 675 -2.46 10.80 21.09
C GLY A 675 -1.69 10.14 19.93
N GLN A 676 -0.49 9.63 20.19
CA GLN A 676 0.33 8.91 19.22
C GLN A 676 0.27 7.40 19.51
N HIS A 677 0.25 6.59 18.46
CA HIS A 677 0.20 5.13 18.61
C HIS A 677 1.57 4.57 19.02
N PHE A 678 1.56 3.64 19.97
CA PHE A 678 2.75 2.86 20.31
C PHE A 678 2.89 1.67 19.35
N GLY A 679 3.70 1.84 18.32
CA GLY A 679 3.84 0.90 17.21
C GLY A 679 4.50 -0.42 17.59
N GLY A 680 5.31 -0.49 18.65
CA GLY A 680 5.90 -1.74 19.14
C GLY A 680 7.36 -1.63 19.56
N LEU A 681 8.11 -2.72 19.37
CA LEU A 681 9.44 -2.92 19.97
C LEU A 681 10.56 -3.07 18.96
N HIS A 682 11.74 -2.60 19.36
CA HIS A 682 13.01 -2.79 18.69
C HIS A 682 14.04 -3.37 19.67
N LEU A 683 14.32 -4.67 19.60
CA LEU A 683 15.10 -5.41 20.59
C LEU A 683 16.39 -5.99 20.01
N GLU A 684 17.39 -6.17 20.88
CA GLU A 684 18.57 -7.01 20.61
C GLU A 684 18.42 -8.31 21.39
N THR A 685 18.27 -9.43 20.69
CA THR A 685 17.92 -10.74 21.25
C THR A 685 18.81 -11.82 20.66
N ALA A 686 19.25 -12.76 21.50
CA ALA A 686 19.86 -14.00 21.07
C ALA A 686 18.79 -15.08 20.97
N ALA A 687 18.85 -15.93 19.94
CA ALA A 687 17.96 -17.09 19.84
C ALA A 687 18.38 -18.26 20.76
N GLU A 688 19.53 -18.14 21.42
CA GLU A 688 20.12 -19.13 22.33
C GLU A 688 20.07 -18.63 23.78
N ASP A 689 20.22 -19.57 24.73
CA ASP A 689 20.29 -19.27 26.16
C ASP A 689 21.63 -18.61 26.54
N VAL A 690 21.75 -17.31 26.28
CA VAL A 690 22.89 -16.48 26.68
C VAL A 690 22.67 -15.83 28.05
N THR A 691 23.75 -15.39 28.69
CA THR A 691 23.72 -14.73 30.02
C THR A 691 24.13 -13.26 29.98
N GLU A 692 23.82 -12.56 28.89
CA GLU A 692 24.38 -11.23 28.60
C GLU A 692 23.66 -10.08 29.33
N CYS A 693 22.37 -10.23 29.63
CA CYS A 693 21.58 -9.27 30.41
C CYS A 693 21.26 -9.81 31.80
N LEU A 694 21.16 -8.92 32.80
CA LEU A 694 20.71 -9.22 34.16
C LEU A 694 19.18 -9.22 34.24
N GLY A 695 18.60 -10.11 35.05
CA GLY A 695 17.16 -10.31 35.20
C GLY A 695 16.71 -11.69 34.71
N GLY A 696 15.50 -12.10 35.08
CA GLY A 696 15.00 -13.46 34.78
C GLY A 696 15.95 -14.54 35.32
N PRO A 697 16.49 -15.43 34.46
CA PRO A 697 17.38 -16.51 34.89
C PRO A 697 18.80 -16.06 35.27
N VAL A 698 19.22 -14.83 34.93
CA VAL A 698 20.57 -14.28 35.20
C VAL A 698 20.49 -13.33 36.39
N ARG A 699 20.85 -13.79 37.59
CA ARG A 699 20.54 -13.07 38.83
C ARG A 699 21.59 -12.01 39.16
N ASP A 700 22.85 -12.31 38.93
CA ASP A 700 23.96 -11.44 39.29
C ASP A 700 25.13 -11.49 38.30
N ALA A 701 26.17 -10.71 38.59
CA ALA A 701 27.35 -10.57 37.74
C ALA A 701 28.11 -11.90 37.53
N SER A 702 28.02 -12.85 38.45
CA SER A 702 28.69 -14.15 38.32
C SER A 702 28.00 -15.06 37.30
N ASP A 703 26.67 -14.95 37.18
CA ASP A 703 25.91 -15.67 36.15
C ASP A 703 26.25 -15.17 34.74
N VAL A 704 26.62 -13.88 34.60
CA VAL A 704 26.91 -13.25 33.31
C VAL A 704 28.07 -13.94 32.59
N GLU A 705 29.10 -14.37 33.33
CA GLU A 705 30.30 -14.98 32.76
C GLU A 705 30.07 -16.40 32.20
N ARG A 706 28.91 -17.03 32.50
CA ARG A 706 28.60 -18.40 32.10
C ARG A 706 28.50 -18.56 30.58
N HIS A 707 27.83 -17.64 29.90
CA HIS A 707 27.55 -17.73 28.47
C HIS A 707 27.38 -16.33 27.83
N TYR A 708 28.45 -15.53 27.86
CA TYR A 708 28.51 -14.21 27.23
C TYR A 708 29.16 -14.29 25.84
N THR A 709 28.36 -14.32 24.76
CA THR A 709 28.85 -14.64 23.39
C THR A 709 28.70 -13.51 22.38
N THR A 710 28.02 -12.41 22.73
CA THR A 710 27.82 -11.27 21.82
C THR A 710 29.14 -10.68 21.31
N LEU A 711 29.13 -10.31 20.03
CA LEU A 711 30.23 -9.59 19.38
C LEU A 711 30.27 -8.10 19.76
N CYS A 712 29.21 -7.55 20.35
CA CYS A 712 29.10 -6.12 20.60
C CYS A 712 28.38 -5.78 21.91
N ASP A 713 27.05 -5.58 21.89
CA ASP A 713 26.27 -5.22 23.07
C ASP A 713 25.44 -6.42 23.56
N PRO A 714 25.13 -6.49 24.87
CA PRO A 714 24.44 -7.61 25.50
C PRO A 714 22.98 -7.75 25.01
N ARG A 715 22.60 -8.96 24.62
CA ARG A 715 21.29 -9.33 24.09
C ARG A 715 20.41 -9.95 25.18
N LEU A 716 19.09 -9.85 25.03
CA LEU A 716 18.17 -10.65 25.82
C LEU A 716 18.21 -12.10 25.32
N ASN A 717 18.20 -13.05 26.23
CA ASN A 717 17.92 -14.44 25.89
C ASN A 717 16.40 -14.64 25.67
N PRO A 718 15.96 -15.82 25.16
CA PRO A 718 14.55 -16.04 24.86
C PRO A 718 13.60 -15.87 26.05
N GLU A 719 14.00 -16.30 27.25
CA GLU A 719 13.17 -16.17 28.46
C GLU A 719 13.00 -14.71 28.87
N GLN A 720 14.09 -13.93 28.88
CA GLN A 720 14.05 -12.51 29.22
C GLN A 720 13.25 -11.69 28.19
N ALA A 721 13.36 -12.03 26.91
CA ALA A 721 12.60 -11.37 25.85
C ALA A 721 11.09 -11.64 25.98
N ALA A 722 10.69 -12.88 26.29
CA ALA A 722 9.31 -13.23 26.58
C ALA A 722 8.78 -12.51 27.83
N GLU A 723 9.56 -12.47 28.91
CA GLU A 723 9.19 -11.76 30.14
C GLU A 723 8.99 -10.26 29.89
N LEU A 724 9.85 -9.62 29.07
CA LEU A 724 9.67 -8.22 28.68
C LEU A 724 8.32 -8.01 27.98
N VAL A 725 7.99 -8.84 26.99
CA VAL A 725 6.71 -8.76 26.26
C VAL A 725 5.53 -8.95 27.21
N ASP A 726 5.58 -9.95 28.10
CA ASP A 726 4.52 -10.19 29.08
C ASP A 726 4.30 -9.01 30.01
N ARG A 727 5.37 -8.43 30.54
CA ARG A 727 5.29 -7.32 31.50
C ARG A 727 4.84 -6.01 30.84
N VAL A 728 5.13 -5.83 29.56
CA VAL A 728 4.75 -4.61 28.83
C VAL A 728 3.32 -4.71 28.31
N PHE A 729 2.93 -5.83 27.70
CA PHE A 729 1.65 -5.95 26.98
C PHE A 729 0.59 -6.78 27.73
N GLY A 730 0.97 -7.57 28.73
CA GLY A 730 0.04 -8.45 29.45
C GLY A 730 -0.99 -7.72 30.32
N GLU A 731 -0.73 -6.47 30.71
CA GLU A 731 -1.70 -5.67 31.49
C GLU A 731 -2.83 -5.08 30.65
N ASP A 732 -2.68 -4.97 29.31
CA ASP A 732 -3.72 -4.39 28.44
C ASP A 732 -5.02 -5.25 28.45
N LEU A 733 -4.93 -6.56 28.76
CA LEU A 733 -6.09 -7.45 28.95
C LEU A 733 -6.92 -7.14 30.22
N ALA A 734 -6.34 -6.50 31.24
CA ALA A 734 -7.04 -6.23 32.51
C ALA A 734 -7.91 -4.97 32.46
N LEU A 735 -7.57 -4.00 31.59
CA LEU A 735 -8.30 -2.73 31.46
C LEU A 735 -9.57 -2.88 30.61
N ASP A 736 -9.54 -3.67 29.54
CA ASP A 736 -10.73 -3.93 28.72
C ASP A 736 -11.80 -4.78 29.44
N GLY A 737 -11.39 -5.60 30.43
CA GLY A 737 -12.31 -6.37 31.27
C GLY A 737 -13.10 -5.53 32.28
N LEU A 738 -12.67 -4.29 32.56
CA LEU A 738 -13.31 -3.37 33.50
C LEU A 738 -14.27 -2.37 32.81
N ILE A 739 -14.10 -2.11 31.52
CA ILE A 739 -14.97 -1.21 30.73
C ILE A 739 -16.23 -1.96 30.21
N GLY A 740 -16.19 -3.29 30.15
CA GLY A 740 -17.35 -4.13 29.77
C GLY A 740 -18.38 -4.39 30.89
N LEU A 741 -18.26 -3.75 32.06
CA LEU A 741 -19.15 -3.95 33.21
C LEU A 741 -19.69 -2.64 33.84
N SER A 742 -19.63 -1.51 33.15
CA SER A 742 -20.25 -0.25 33.59
C SER A 742 -21.37 0.22 32.68
#